data_AF-K9T0W9-F1
#
_entry.id   AF-K9T0W9-F1
#
_cell.length_a   1.000
_cell.length_b   1.000
_cell.length_c   1.000
_cell.angle_alpha   90.00
_cell.angle_beta   90.00
_cell.angle_gamma   90.00
#
_symmetry.space_group_name_H-M   'P 1'
#
loop_
_entity.id
_entity.type
_entity.pdbx_description
1 polymer ?
#
loop_
_entity_poly.entity_id
_entity_poly.type
_entity_poly.pdbx_seq_one_letter_code
_entity_poly.pdbx_strand_id
1 'polypeptide(L)'
;MFFVGETVIIIDSAVKDYQSLVSGIVPGTKVFVLDSEEDGVEQITRILKKFSNVAALHIVSHGSPGCLYLSNSQLSLDTLNRYSQQLQSWPAPNLLLYGCNVAAGDAGEEFLEKLHRLTGAAVAASSSPIGHQSLGGNWHLDTQIGTVNASLPIGEESLSRWKGLLQQLLIAVTSNPVVAPDGLSATYQNVGTLNGVLVDLRGTIVSDSNASQSFSWSRSGNDIGLSINSGTAGREVTILWEVFQAGTTTPISANVTFTVADIDGNSPGNPIETILAVPNRYTVNSPTNLIVNTVQGVVEAQGSANQNSEPSSAINYQWDNVSSWQVTHRIIPNGGGRFFQIDGNLEFVFSNPVTIVVPVANNDNFSTNEDTAINGNVLVDNGNGADSDPNSNPLTVTAVNGTAVSSGTPTTIILGSGASITMNADGTFSYNPNNAYQTLAVGQTATEAFQYTISNGAGGGTNTATVNVAIAGVNDPPVNNLQSATGNINEDNPLTFNSANSNRISITDVDAGSSPTVTLTASNGILTLGSTANVTVTGDGTGTVTVSGSLANVNNALNGLVFTPSPNFNGLTSIQIQTDDGNGGTDTDSITITVNPQPDPPALDLNGSASGQNFSNTVIGSGIAVNVASATEATGEDPDGDEVQTITIALSGVADGANEILTIGGTAVPLVDGSATGTAGGTTFAIAVSGSTITITRQGGGIIPNADFTALLRGITYQNNRPTPTDGDRVFTFTASDGTATSSPVISTINVSADTDGDGIINVNDLDDDNDGIPDAIEQNGDPNRDTDGDGIIDSIDLDSDNDGITDLRESGLSDSQIAALDTNNDGIIDSGFGTNGLADAVETTSDSGSLNYTLANSDGDGVPDFQDLDSDGDGLFDLLEAGGTDIDNNGEIDNFSDGNANGLGDSVDPSSGGTPLPVLDTDGDGVANYRDLDSDNDGILDSTEQNGNPNRDTDGDGILDSLDLDSDNDGITDVVEAGGIDANGDGIIDNFSDSNGNGLADSVDPAAGGTPLSLPDTDGDGIRDFQDLDSDNDGITDAVEAGGIDANGDGIIDNFSDSNGNGLADSVEGSPLPVPDTDGDGIRDF
;
A
#
# COMPACT_ATOMS: atom_id res chain seq x y z
N MET A 1 -55.73 -27.99 -47.45
CA MET A 1 -56.44 -26.93 -46.72
C MET A 1 -57.30 -27.63 -45.68
N PHE A 2 -56.80 -27.75 -44.46
CA PHE A 2 -57.55 -28.37 -43.36
C PHE A 2 -58.42 -27.29 -42.73
N PHE A 3 -59.74 -27.52 -42.69
CA PHE A 3 -60.64 -26.67 -41.92
C PHE A 3 -60.47 -27.01 -40.44
N VAL A 4 -59.91 -26.08 -39.67
CA VAL A 4 -59.86 -26.18 -38.20
C VAL A 4 -61.30 -26.09 -37.70
N GLY A 5 -61.77 -27.10 -36.96
CA GLY A 5 -63.09 -27.09 -36.32
C GLY A 5 -63.08 -26.30 -35.02
N GLU A 6 -64.25 -25.80 -34.62
CA GLU A 6 -64.39 -24.96 -33.42
C GLU A 6 -64.38 -25.81 -32.15
N THR A 7 -63.59 -25.44 -31.14
CA THR A 7 -63.68 -26.02 -29.79
C THR A 7 -64.74 -25.25 -29.01
N VAL A 8 -65.76 -25.98 -28.52
CA VAL A 8 -66.87 -25.41 -27.74
C VAL A 8 -66.75 -25.92 -26.31
N ILE A 9 -66.84 -25.01 -25.34
CA ILE A 9 -66.97 -25.33 -23.92
C ILE A 9 -68.28 -24.76 -23.38
N ILE A 10 -69.01 -25.60 -22.67
CA ILE A 10 -70.26 -25.28 -22.00
C ILE A 10 -70.04 -25.48 -20.51
N ILE A 11 -70.36 -24.46 -19.71
CA ILE A 11 -70.24 -24.49 -18.26
C ILE A 11 -71.63 -24.28 -17.67
N ASP A 12 -72.04 -25.13 -16.74
CA ASP A 12 -73.31 -24.97 -16.05
C ASP A 12 -73.21 -23.81 -15.04
N SER A 13 -74.22 -22.93 -14.98
CA SER A 13 -74.26 -21.84 -13.99
C SER A 13 -74.39 -22.34 -12.55
N ALA A 14 -74.81 -23.60 -12.35
CA ALA A 14 -74.77 -24.26 -11.05
C ALA A 14 -73.33 -24.53 -10.54
N VAL A 15 -72.32 -24.52 -11.41
CA VAL A 15 -70.91 -24.66 -11.01
C VAL A 15 -70.50 -23.41 -10.23
N LYS A 16 -70.11 -23.61 -8.96
CA LYS A 16 -69.58 -22.55 -8.09
C LYS A 16 -68.48 -21.78 -8.81
N ASP A 17 -68.61 -20.46 -8.88
CA ASP A 17 -67.62 -19.58 -9.52
C ASP A 17 -67.24 -20.05 -10.95
N TYR A 18 -68.26 -20.37 -11.75
CA TYR A 18 -68.08 -20.64 -13.18
C TYR A 18 -67.44 -19.45 -13.90
N GLN A 19 -67.59 -18.22 -13.38
CA GLN A 19 -67.02 -17.00 -13.94
C GLN A 19 -65.49 -17.05 -13.97
N SER A 20 -64.84 -17.54 -12.92
CA SER A 20 -63.39 -17.77 -12.93
C SER A 20 -62.98 -18.81 -13.98
N LEU A 21 -63.73 -19.91 -14.12
CA LEU A 21 -63.49 -20.89 -15.18
C LEU A 21 -63.66 -20.28 -16.57
N VAL A 22 -64.68 -19.43 -16.78
CA VAL A 22 -64.92 -18.67 -18.01
C VAL A 22 -63.76 -17.71 -18.30
N SER A 23 -63.24 -17.01 -17.29
CA SER A 23 -62.13 -16.07 -17.43
C SER A 23 -60.82 -16.76 -17.86
N GLY A 24 -60.67 -18.03 -17.48
CA GLY A 24 -59.52 -18.86 -17.81
C GLY A 24 -59.56 -19.56 -19.17
N ILE A 25 -60.62 -19.36 -19.96
CA ILE A 25 -60.78 -20.06 -21.23
C ILE A 25 -59.73 -19.60 -22.23
N VAL A 26 -59.04 -20.56 -22.83
CA VAL A 26 -57.95 -20.31 -23.78
C VAL A 26 -58.48 -19.54 -25.00
N PRO A 27 -57.85 -18.41 -25.38
CA PRO A 27 -58.30 -17.58 -26.50
C PRO A 27 -58.54 -18.37 -27.78
N GLY A 28 -59.73 -18.19 -28.37
CA GLY A 28 -60.19 -18.90 -29.58
C GLY A 28 -61.32 -19.90 -29.32
N THR A 29 -61.45 -20.39 -28.08
CA THR A 29 -62.52 -21.32 -27.66
C THR A 29 -63.87 -20.60 -27.57
N LYS A 30 -64.97 -21.29 -27.92
CA LYS A 30 -66.34 -20.75 -27.81
C LYS A 30 -66.95 -21.15 -26.47
N VAL A 31 -67.20 -20.16 -25.61
CA VAL A 31 -67.82 -20.37 -24.30
C VAL A 31 -69.33 -20.14 -24.33
N PHE A 32 -70.07 -21.00 -23.65
CA PHE A 32 -71.46 -20.77 -23.27
C PHE A 32 -71.68 -21.14 -21.81
N VAL A 33 -72.53 -20.38 -21.12
CA VAL A 33 -73.01 -20.70 -19.79
C VAL A 33 -74.48 -21.11 -19.89
N LEU A 34 -74.87 -22.19 -19.21
CA LEU A 34 -76.26 -22.62 -19.18
C LEU A 34 -77.07 -21.80 -18.18
N ASP A 35 -78.27 -21.38 -18.59
CA ASP A 35 -79.27 -20.74 -17.73
C ASP A 35 -79.83 -21.77 -16.74
N SER A 36 -79.79 -21.47 -15.43
CA SER A 36 -80.23 -22.37 -14.37
C SER A 36 -81.74 -22.68 -14.42
N GLU A 37 -82.55 -21.84 -15.07
CA GLU A 37 -84.01 -22.01 -15.16
C GLU A 37 -84.47 -22.81 -16.40
N GLU A 38 -83.59 -23.14 -17.36
CA GLU A 38 -83.92 -23.88 -18.59
C GLU A 38 -83.36 -25.32 -18.64
N ASP A 39 -83.99 -26.21 -19.42
CA ASP A 39 -83.54 -27.59 -19.65
C ASP A 39 -82.15 -27.60 -20.33
N GLY A 40 -81.12 -27.97 -19.58
CA GLY A 40 -79.72 -27.89 -20.00
C GLY A 40 -79.39 -28.71 -21.25
N VAL A 41 -80.03 -29.87 -21.45
CA VAL A 41 -79.80 -30.69 -22.66
C VAL A 41 -80.40 -30.01 -23.90
N GLU A 42 -81.58 -29.39 -23.78
CA GLU A 42 -82.17 -28.60 -24.87
C GLU A 42 -81.42 -27.26 -25.10
N GLN A 43 -80.86 -26.64 -24.06
CA GLN A 43 -79.95 -25.49 -24.19
C GLN A 43 -78.71 -25.85 -25.01
N ILE A 44 -77.97 -26.91 -24.63
CA ILE A 44 -76.80 -27.40 -25.37
C ILE A 44 -77.17 -27.69 -26.82
N THR A 45 -78.30 -28.36 -27.06
CA THR A 45 -78.78 -28.68 -28.41
C THR A 45 -79.06 -27.42 -29.24
N ARG A 46 -79.63 -26.36 -28.65
CA ARG A 46 -79.82 -25.05 -29.31
C ARG A 46 -78.52 -24.31 -29.56
N ILE A 47 -77.52 -24.43 -28.66
CA ILE A 47 -76.19 -23.85 -28.82
C ILE A 47 -75.47 -24.51 -30.00
N LEU A 48 -75.41 -25.85 -30.01
CA LEU A 48 -74.67 -26.62 -31.02
C LEU A 48 -75.21 -26.45 -32.45
N LYS A 49 -76.53 -26.28 -32.61
CA LYS A 49 -77.16 -25.96 -33.90
C LYS A 49 -76.66 -24.65 -34.54
N LYS A 50 -75.95 -23.78 -33.81
CA LYS A 50 -75.33 -22.55 -34.33
C LYS A 50 -73.96 -22.81 -35.01
N PHE A 51 -73.40 -24.01 -34.87
CA PHE A 51 -72.06 -24.36 -35.36
C PHE A 51 -72.13 -25.35 -36.53
N SER A 52 -71.38 -25.08 -37.59
CA SER A 52 -71.30 -25.93 -38.79
C SER A 52 -70.20 -27.00 -38.71
N ASN A 53 -69.24 -26.87 -37.79
CA ASN A 53 -68.14 -27.81 -37.58
C ASN A 53 -67.57 -27.65 -36.16
N VAL A 54 -67.97 -28.50 -35.22
CA VAL A 54 -67.42 -28.55 -33.84
C VAL A 54 -66.35 -29.63 -33.79
N ALA A 55 -65.12 -29.30 -33.36
CA ALA A 55 -64.04 -30.26 -33.22
C ALA A 55 -64.14 -31.06 -31.90
N ALA A 56 -64.49 -30.37 -30.81
CA ALA A 56 -64.71 -30.96 -29.51
C ALA A 56 -65.73 -30.14 -28.71
N LEU A 57 -66.57 -30.86 -27.95
CA LEU A 57 -67.49 -30.29 -26.98
C LEU A 57 -67.05 -30.68 -25.57
N HIS A 58 -66.67 -29.68 -24.79
CA HIS A 58 -66.35 -29.82 -23.36
C HIS A 58 -67.58 -29.36 -22.56
N ILE A 59 -68.04 -30.17 -21.61
CA ILE A 59 -69.16 -29.82 -20.72
C ILE A 59 -68.65 -29.88 -19.28
N VAL A 60 -68.73 -28.76 -18.57
CA VAL A 60 -68.30 -28.63 -17.18
C VAL A 60 -69.53 -28.44 -16.31
N SER A 61 -69.85 -29.45 -15.49
CA SER A 61 -70.93 -29.38 -14.51
C SER A 61 -70.72 -30.36 -13.35
N HIS A 62 -71.54 -30.27 -12.31
CA HIS A 62 -71.57 -31.27 -11.24
C HIS A 62 -71.91 -32.66 -11.81
N GLY A 63 -71.35 -33.71 -11.21
CA GLY A 63 -71.52 -35.09 -11.65
C GLY A 63 -71.64 -36.09 -10.50
N SER A 64 -72.17 -37.27 -10.83
CA SER A 64 -72.22 -38.47 -9.99
C SER A 64 -72.19 -39.72 -10.89
N PRO A 65 -71.97 -40.93 -10.36
CA PRO A 65 -71.89 -42.16 -11.17
C PRO A 65 -73.05 -42.34 -12.16
N GLY A 66 -72.76 -42.26 -13.46
CA GLY A 66 -73.76 -42.38 -14.55
C GLY A 66 -74.68 -41.17 -14.73
N CYS A 67 -74.33 -39.99 -14.18
CA CYS A 67 -75.14 -38.77 -14.26
C CYS A 67 -74.28 -37.49 -14.34
N LEU A 68 -74.67 -36.59 -15.23
CA LEU A 68 -74.20 -35.20 -15.28
C LEU A 68 -75.41 -34.28 -15.07
N TYR A 69 -75.34 -33.39 -14.07
CA TYR A 69 -76.40 -32.43 -13.78
C TYR A 69 -76.28 -31.26 -14.76
N LEU A 70 -77.38 -30.80 -15.35
CA LEU A 70 -77.38 -29.78 -16.42
C LEU A 70 -78.54 -28.81 -16.20
N SER A 71 -78.25 -27.76 -15.43
CA SER A 71 -79.19 -26.73 -14.99
C SER A 71 -80.39 -27.34 -14.28
N ASN A 72 -81.62 -27.10 -14.71
CA ASN A 72 -82.80 -27.74 -14.09
C ASN A 72 -83.03 -29.22 -14.53
N SER A 73 -82.12 -29.78 -15.32
CA SER A 73 -82.21 -31.10 -15.93
C SER A 73 -81.03 -32.01 -15.54
N GLN A 74 -81.09 -33.28 -15.95
CA GLN A 74 -79.99 -34.23 -15.78
C GLN A 74 -79.78 -34.98 -17.09
N LEU A 75 -78.53 -35.26 -17.43
CA LEU A 75 -78.14 -36.22 -18.47
C LEU A 75 -77.58 -37.46 -17.77
N SER A 76 -78.40 -38.49 -17.70
CA SER A 76 -78.20 -39.70 -16.89
C SER A 76 -78.77 -40.93 -17.58
N LEU A 77 -78.44 -42.14 -17.10
CA LEU A 77 -79.00 -43.40 -17.62
C LEU A 77 -80.53 -43.39 -17.78
N ASP A 78 -81.25 -42.78 -16.86
CA ASP A 78 -82.72 -42.68 -16.88
C ASP A 78 -83.25 -41.70 -17.94
N THR A 79 -82.46 -40.69 -18.31
CA THR A 79 -82.87 -39.60 -19.20
C THR A 79 -82.29 -39.70 -20.61
N LEU A 80 -81.25 -40.52 -20.85
CA LEU A 80 -80.67 -40.74 -22.19
C LEU A 80 -81.72 -41.10 -23.26
N ASN A 81 -82.70 -41.94 -22.91
CA ASN A 81 -83.79 -42.30 -23.83
C ASN A 81 -84.68 -41.09 -24.18
N ARG A 82 -84.98 -40.23 -23.20
CA ARG A 82 -85.79 -39.01 -23.37
C ARG A 82 -85.08 -38.01 -24.30
N TYR A 83 -83.77 -37.85 -24.18
CA TYR A 83 -82.98 -36.91 -24.98
C TYR A 83 -82.35 -37.53 -26.24
N SER A 84 -82.72 -38.76 -26.61
CA SER A 84 -82.10 -39.50 -27.72
C SER A 84 -82.09 -38.74 -29.05
N GLN A 85 -83.17 -38.01 -29.39
CA GLN A 85 -83.23 -37.18 -30.61
C GLN A 85 -82.32 -35.94 -30.54
N GLN A 86 -82.22 -35.29 -29.38
CA GLN A 86 -81.30 -34.18 -29.15
C GLN A 86 -79.85 -34.65 -29.32
N LEU A 87 -79.46 -35.71 -28.60
CA LEU A 87 -78.09 -36.22 -28.55
C LEU A 87 -77.61 -36.73 -29.92
N GLN A 88 -78.48 -37.39 -30.71
CA GLN A 88 -78.19 -37.77 -32.09
C GLN A 88 -77.95 -36.59 -33.05
N SER A 89 -78.31 -35.36 -32.66
CA SER A 89 -78.14 -34.15 -33.47
C SER A 89 -76.90 -33.33 -33.11
N TRP A 90 -76.10 -33.74 -32.12
CA TRP A 90 -74.92 -33.00 -31.67
C TRP A 90 -73.74 -33.19 -32.64
N PRO A 91 -73.24 -32.13 -33.32
CA PRO A 91 -72.26 -32.24 -34.41
C PRO A 91 -70.81 -32.23 -33.87
N ALA A 92 -70.54 -32.92 -32.76
CA ALA A 92 -69.23 -32.93 -32.08
C ALA A 92 -68.64 -34.36 -32.07
N PRO A 93 -67.49 -34.62 -32.71
CA PRO A 93 -66.89 -35.96 -32.76
C PRO A 93 -66.13 -36.32 -31.48
N ASN A 94 -65.84 -35.35 -30.61
CA ASN A 94 -65.28 -35.55 -29.27
C ASN A 94 -66.22 -34.90 -28.24
N LEU A 95 -66.61 -35.65 -27.21
CA LEU A 95 -67.46 -35.20 -26.10
C LEU A 95 -66.73 -35.44 -24.78
N LEU A 96 -66.39 -34.37 -24.07
CA LEU A 96 -65.59 -34.41 -22.85
C LEU A 96 -66.43 -33.90 -21.68
N LEU A 97 -66.75 -34.80 -20.74
CA LEU A 97 -67.63 -34.54 -19.61
C LEU A 97 -66.82 -34.35 -18.32
N TYR A 98 -66.70 -33.11 -17.88
CA TYR A 98 -66.05 -32.72 -16.63
C TYR A 98 -67.13 -32.62 -15.57
N GLY A 99 -67.23 -33.67 -14.75
CA GLY A 99 -68.04 -33.75 -13.54
C GLY A 99 -67.51 -34.88 -12.65
N CYS A 100 -67.67 -34.78 -11.34
CA CYS A 100 -67.08 -35.77 -10.42
C CYS A 100 -67.67 -37.16 -10.65
N ASN A 101 -66.80 -38.16 -10.82
CA ASN A 101 -67.14 -39.58 -10.81
C ASN A 101 -68.21 -40.02 -11.85
N VAL A 102 -68.43 -39.23 -12.92
CA VAL A 102 -69.44 -39.51 -13.97
C VAL A 102 -69.27 -40.90 -14.59
N ALA A 103 -68.03 -41.37 -14.76
CA ALA A 103 -67.69 -42.68 -15.29
C ALA A 103 -67.41 -43.74 -14.22
N ALA A 104 -67.68 -43.48 -12.93
CA ALA A 104 -67.32 -44.41 -11.87
C ALA A 104 -68.27 -45.63 -11.81
N GLY A 105 -67.68 -46.84 -11.84
CA GLY A 105 -68.37 -48.11 -11.69
C GLY A 105 -69.36 -48.43 -12.83
N ASP A 106 -70.07 -49.55 -12.67
CA ASP A 106 -70.95 -50.14 -13.69
C ASP A 106 -71.94 -49.13 -14.30
N ALA A 107 -72.49 -48.22 -13.48
CA ALA A 107 -73.41 -47.18 -13.92
C ALA A 107 -72.74 -46.10 -14.79
N GLY A 108 -71.50 -45.72 -14.47
CA GLY A 108 -70.71 -44.79 -15.26
C GLY A 108 -70.25 -45.37 -16.60
N GLU A 109 -69.79 -46.63 -16.59
CA GLU A 109 -69.43 -47.36 -17.81
C GLU A 109 -70.63 -47.51 -18.77
N GLU A 110 -71.79 -47.95 -18.25
CA GLU A 110 -73.00 -48.10 -19.08
C GLU A 110 -73.50 -46.74 -19.61
N PHE A 111 -73.37 -45.67 -18.83
CA PHE A 111 -73.73 -44.30 -19.24
C PHE A 111 -72.87 -43.83 -20.42
N LEU A 112 -71.55 -43.98 -20.33
CA LEU A 112 -70.62 -43.64 -21.40
C LEU A 112 -70.86 -44.49 -22.65
N GLU A 113 -71.08 -45.81 -22.52
CA GLU A 113 -71.39 -46.68 -23.66
C GLU A 113 -72.65 -46.24 -24.41
N LYS A 114 -73.74 -45.96 -23.68
CA LYS A 114 -75.02 -45.54 -24.27
C LYS A 114 -74.90 -44.16 -24.90
N LEU A 115 -74.21 -43.22 -24.25
CA LEU A 115 -74.01 -41.87 -24.77
C LEU A 115 -73.12 -41.87 -26.03
N HIS A 116 -72.06 -42.69 -26.06
CA HIS A 116 -71.24 -42.95 -27.25
C HIS A 116 -72.09 -43.51 -28.41
N ARG A 117 -72.91 -44.53 -28.15
CA ARG A 117 -73.80 -45.13 -29.17
C ARG A 117 -74.90 -44.17 -29.67
N LEU A 118 -75.37 -43.26 -28.82
CA LEU A 118 -76.40 -42.27 -29.18
C LEU A 118 -75.85 -41.07 -29.96
N THR A 119 -74.68 -40.56 -29.60
CA THR A 119 -74.07 -39.37 -30.23
C THR A 119 -73.18 -39.72 -31.42
N GLY A 120 -72.56 -40.91 -31.44
CA GLY A 120 -71.50 -41.28 -32.36
C GLY A 120 -70.14 -40.61 -32.06
N ALA A 121 -70.05 -39.79 -31.02
CA ALA A 121 -68.83 -39.10 -30.60
C ALA A 121 -67.91 -40.03 -29.80
N ALA A 122 -66.59 -39.82 -29.87
CA ALA A 122 -65.69 -40.34 -28.85
C ALA A 122 -65.99 -39.62 -27.52
N VAL A 123 -66.27 -40.36 -26.45
CA VAL A 123 -66.70 -39.80 -25.16
C VAL A 123 -65.61 -40.02 -24.13
N ALA A 124 -65.21 -38.98 -23.40
CA ALA A 124 -64.39 -39.08 -22.20
C ALA A 124 -65.11 -38.46 -21.00
N ALA A 125 -64.94 -39.07 -19.83
CA ALA A 125 -65.38 -38.56 -18.54
C ALA A 125 -64.46 -39.10 -17.44
N SER A 126 -64.68 -38.73 -16.18
CA SER A 126 -63.84 -39.18 -15.07
C SER A 126 -64.57 -40.13 -14.13
N SER A 127 -63.89 -41.19 -13.73
CA SER A 127 -64.26 -42.10 -12.66
C SER A 127 -63.78 -41.61 -11.28
N SER A 128 -63.03 -40.49 -11.26
CA SER A 128 -62.54 -39.80 -10.06
C SER A 128 -63.16 -38.40 -9.89
N PRO A 129 -62.98 -37.72 -8.74
CA PRO A 129 -63.49 -36.37 -8.55
C PRO A 129 -62.83 -35.38 -9.51
N ILE A 130 -63.64 -34.53 -10.16
CA ILE A 130 -63.15 -33.43 -10.99
C ILE A 130 -63.08 -32.12 -10.21
N GLY A 131 -61.94 -31.44 -10.30
CA GLY A 131 -61.73 -30.11 -9.74
C GLY A 131 -60.33 -29.91 -9.16
N HIS A 132 -60.26 -29.10 -8.10
CA HIS A 132 -58.99 -28.66 -7.52
C HIS A 132 -58.24 -29.78 -6.78
N GLN A 133 -56.92 -29.86 -7.00
CA GLN A 133 -56.05 -30.91 -6.45
C GLN A 133 -56.07 -31.00 -4.92
N SER A 134 -56.13 -29.87 -4.21
CA SER A 134 -56.17 -29.87 -2.73
C SER A 134 -57.47 -30.45 -2.15
N LEU A 135 -58.51 -30.62 -2.97
CA LEU A 135 -59.78 -31.22 -2.58
C LEU A 135 -59.87 -32.71 -3.01
N GLY A 136 -58.77 -33.29 -3.48
CA GLY A 136 -58.73 -34.64 -4.04
C GLY A 136 -59.27 -34.74 -5.48
N GLY A 137 -59.57 -33.60 -6.11
CA GLY A 137 -59.97 -33.52 -7.50
C GLY A 137 -58.79 -33.51 -8.46
N ASN A 138 -59.06 -33.79 -9.73
CA ASN A 138 -58.14 -33.49 -10.83
C ASN A 138 -58.95 -33.00 -12.04
N TRP A 139 -58.33 -32.58 -13.13
CA TRP A 139 -59.06 -32.22 -14.37
C TRP A 139 -58.89 -33.27 -15.48
N HIS A 140 -58.52 -34.50 -15.08
CA HIS A 140 -58.24 -35.61 -15.98
C HIS A 140 -59.49 -36.49 -16.18
N LEU A 141 -59.79 -36.79 -17.44
CA LEU A 141 -60.86 -37.71 -17.82
C LEU A 141 -60.24 -39.09 -18.03
N ASP A 142 -60.16 -39.85 -16.94
CA ASP A 142 -59.49 -41.16 -16.89
C ASP A 142 -60.21 -42.28 -17.65
N THR A 143 -61.48 -42.09 -18.03
CA THR A 143 -62.30 -43.09 -18.70
C THR A 143 -62.77 -42.59 -20.07
N GLN A 144 -62.48 -43.31 -21.15
CA GLN A 144 -62.83 -42.91 -22.52
C GLN A 144 -63.30 -44.07 -23.40
N ILE A 145 -64.22 -43.77 -24.31
CA ILE A 145 -64.71 -44.66 -25.36
C ILE A 145 -64.46 -44.00 -26.73
N GLY A 146 -63.64 -44.66 -27.55
CA GLY A 146 -63.09 -44.08 -28.78
C GLY A 146 -61.79 -43.30 -28.53
N THR A 147 -61.21 -42.73 -29.58
CA THR A 147 -59.99 -41.90 -29.48
C THR A 147 -60.37 -40.43 -29.33
N VAL A 148 -60.24 -39.89 -28.13
CA VAL A 148 -60.49 -38.47 -27.85
C VAL A 148 -59.23 -37.64 -28.10
N ASN A 149 -59.32 -36.66 -28.99
CA ASN A 149 -58.20 -35.80 -29.41
C ASN A 149 -58.44 -34.33 -29.08
N ALA A 150 -58.71 -34.01 -27.80
CA ALA A 150 -58.86 -32.65 -27.31
C ALA A 150 -58.42 -32.51 -25.85
N SER A 151 -57.76 -31.40 -25.50
CA SER A 151 -57.42 -31.00 -24.13
C SER A 151 -58.44 -29.99 -23.59
N LEU A 152 -58.60 -29.92 -22.26
CA LEU A 152 -59.49 -28.95 -21.60
C LEU A 152 -59.08 -27.51 -21.98
N PRO A 153 -59.94 -26.71 -22.64
CA PRO A 153 -59.57 -25.38 -23.12
C PRO A 153 -59.68 -24.29 -22.03
N ILE A 154 -59.21 -24.61 -20.82
CA ILE A 154 -59.07 -23.67 -19.70
C ILE A 154 -57.61 -23.74 -19.25
N GLY A 155 -56.95 -22.59 -19.09
CA GLY A 155 -55.54 -22.52 -18.71
C GLY A 155 -55.28 -23.09 -17.32
N GLU A 156 -54.13 -23.75 -17.14
CA GLU A 156 -53.74 -24.41 -15.88
C GLU A 156 -53.73 -23.43 -14.68
N GLU A 157 -53.38 -22.16 -14.91
CA GLU A 157 -53.46 -21.08 -13.92
C GLU A 157 -54.89 -20.86 -13.41
N SER A 158 -55.90 -20.98 -14.27
CA SER A 158 -57.31 -20.81 -13.89
C SER A 158 -57.91 -22.08 -13.30
N LEU A 159 -57.48 -23.25 -13.78
CA LEU A 159 -57.83 -24.55 -13.18
C LEU A 159 -57.22 -24.75 -11.78
N SER A 160 -56.05 -24.16 -11.53
CA SER A 160 -55.42 -24.12 -10.20
C SER A 160 -55.94 -22.99 -9.31
N ARG A 161 -56.43 -21.87 -9.86
CA ARG A 161 -57.16 -20.85 -9.09
C ARG A 161 -58.56 -21.32 -8.66
N TRP A 162 -59.30 -22.02 -9.52
CA TRP A 162 -60.67 -22.44 -9.21
C TRP A 162 -60.72 -23.48 -8.08
N LYS A 163 -61.13 -23.06 -6.87
CA LYS A 163 -61.16 -23.90 -5.66
C LYS A 163 -62.51 -24.60 -5.48
N GLY A 164 -62.86 -25.52 -6.37
CA GLY A 164 -64.07 -26.33 -6.29
C GLY A 164 -63.84 -27.81 -6.58
N LEU A 165 -64.85 -28.62 -6.26
CA LEU A 165 -65.10 -29.93 -6.87
C LEU A 165 -66.43 -29.86 -7.62
N LEU A 166 -66.53 -30.55 -8.74
CA LEU A 166 -67.78 -30.74 -9.48
C LEU A 166 -68.63 -31.88 -8.87
N GLN A 167 -68.74 -31.88 -7.53
CA GLN A 167 -69.46 -32.88 -6.73
C GLN A 167 -70.69 -32.24 -6.09
N GLN A 168 -71.77 -33.01 -5.93
CA GLN A 168 -72.95 -32.61 -5.15
C GLN A 168 -72.81 -33.05 -3.69
N LEU A 169 -73.23 -32.21 -2.72
CA LEU A 169 -73.21 -32.55 -1.30
C LEU A 169 -74.23 -33.66 -0.98
N LEU A 170 -73.79 -34.70 -0.27
CA LEU A 170 -74.62 -35.79 0.24
C LEU A 170 -74.50 -35.85 1.77
N ILE A 171 -75.64 -35.90 2.48
CA ILE A 171 -75.71 -35.94 3.95
C ILE A 171 -76.18 -37.34 4.38
N ALA A 172 -75.49 -37.95 5.34
CA ALA A 172 -75.81 -39.24 5.95
C ALA A 172 -75.49 -39.24 7.46
N VAL A 173 -76.52 -39.35 8.30
CA VAL A 173 -76.35 -39.27 9.77
C VAL A 173 -76.00 -40.62 10.37
N THR A 174 -74.77 -40.75 10.86
CA THR A 174 -74.20 -42.03 11.34
C THR A 174 -74.16 -42.18 12.86
N SER A 175 -74.53 -41.15 13.63
CA SER A 175 -74.42 -41.08 15.09
C SER A 175 -75.66 -40.49 15.77
N ASN A 176 -75.88 -40.77 17.05
CA ASN A 176 -76.88 -40.05 17.84
C ASN A 176 -76.41 -38.60 18.07
N PRO A 177 -77.32 -37.61 18.10
CA PRO A 177 -76.92 -36.22 18.23
C PRO A 177 -76.40 -35.91 19.63
N VAL A 178 -75.42 -35.01 19.70
CA VAL A 178 -74.96 -34.37 20.94
C VAL A 178 -75.95 -33.27 21.28
N VAL A 179 -76.82 -33.53 22.26
CA VAL A 179 -77.82 -32.55 22.74
C VAL A 179 -77.16 -31.52 23.65
N ALA A 180 -77.43 -30.24 23.41
CA ALA A 180 -76.94 -29.15 24.24
C ALA A 180 -77.57 -29.19 25.66
N PRO A 181 -76.92 -28.60 26.69
CA PRO A 181 -77.42 -28.64 28.07
C PRO A 181 -78.80 -28.01 28.29
N ASP A 182 -79.24 -27.13 27.38
CA ASP A 182 -80.57 -26.52 27.38
C ASP A 182 -81.67 -27.42 26.77
N GLY A 183 -81.28 -28.49 26.06
CA GLY A 183 -82.17 -29.34 25.27
C GLY A 183 -82.74 -28.70 24.00
N LEU A 184 -82.43 -27.42 23.74
CA LEU A 184 -83.00 -26.63 22.65
C LEU A 184 -82.24 -26.80 21.33
N SER A 185 -80.99 -27.23 21.39
CA SER A 185 -80.23 -27.61 20.19
C SER A 185 -79.61 -28.99 20.31
N ALA A 186 -79.36 -29.62 19.16
CA ALA A 186 -78.57 -30.84 19.11
C ALA A 186 -77.78 -30.95 17.80
N THR A 187 -76.53 -31.38 17.95
CA THR A 187 -75.55 -31.49 16.85
C THR A 187 -75.38 -32.95 16.46
N TYR A 188 -75.79 -33.30 15.25
CA TYR A 188 -75.44 -34.56 14.60
C TYR A 188 -74.03 -34.41 14.07
N GLN A 189 -73.12 -35.28 14.51
CA GLN A 189 -71.70 -35.15 14.19
C GLN A 189 -71.30 -36.01 12.99
N ASN A 190 -70.39 -35.49 12.17
CA ASN A 190 -69.80 -36.16 11.01
C ASN A 190 -70.86 -36.69 10.04
N VAL A 191 -71.80 -35.81 9.65
CA VAL A 191 -72.97 -36.17 8.82
C VAL A 191 -72.68 -36.16 7.32
N GLY A 192 -71.45 -35.88 6.90
CA GLY A 192 -71.07 -35.84 5.50
C GLY A 192 -69.77 -35.09 5.29
N THR A 193 -69.41 -34.88 4.02
CA THR A 193 -68.26 -34.04 3.64
C THR A 193 -68.69 -32.96 2.64
N LEU A 194 -68.40 -31.70 2.96
CA LEU A 194 -68.58 -30.56 2.08
C LEU A 194 -67.20 -30.09 1.63
N ASN A 195 -66.90 -30.17 0.34
CA ASN A 195 -65.57 -29.87 -0.22
C ASN A 195 -64.44 -30.64 0.51
N GLY A 196 -64.67 -31.92 0.83
CA GLY A 196 -63.72 -32.76 1.57
C GLY A 196 -63.65 -32.50 3.09
N VAL A 197 -64.23 -31.41 3.59
CA VAL A 197 -64.29 -31.10 5.02
C VAL A 197 -65.45 -31.87 5.67
N LEU A 198 -65.17 -32.62 6.73
CA LEU A 198 -66.20 -33.25 7.56
C LEU A 198 -67.11 -32.17 8.14
N VAL A 199 -68.43 -32.37 8.02
CA VAL A 199 -69.43 -31.44 8.53
C VAL A 199 -70.31 -32.04 9.62
N ASP A 200 -70.66 -31.21 10.60
CA ASP A 200 -71.70 -31.46 11.59
C ASP A 200 -72.98 -30.71 11.16
N LEU A 201 -74.14 -31.21 11.58
CA LEU A 201 -75.44 -30.57 11.32
C LEU A 201 -76.14 -30.33 12.66
N ARG A 202 -76.37 -29.06 12.99
CA ARG A 202 -77.08 -28.67 14.23
C ARG A 202 -78.51 -28.30 13.90
N GLY A 203 -79.45 -28.89 14.65
CA GLY A 203 -80.81 -28.39 14.76
C GLY A 203 -80.89 -27.51 16.00
N THR A 204 -81.40 -26.29 15.85
CA THR A 204 -81.60 -25.32 16.94
C THR A 204 -83.06 -24.90 16.95
N ILE A 205 -83.77 -25.11 18.07
CA ILE A 205 -85.13 -24.61 18.24
C ILE A 205 -85.07 -23.10 18.49
N VAL A 206 -85.42 -22.32 17.47
CA VAL A 206 -85.31 -20.86 17.46
C VAL A 206 -86.61 -20.15 17.86
N SER A 207 -87.75 -20.84 17.78
CA SER A 207 -88.98 -20.37 18.41
C SER A 207 -89.85 -21.54 18.85
N ASP A 208 -90.43 -21.41 20.05
CA ASP A 208 -91.40 -22.34 20.61
C ASP A 208 -92.61 -21.56 21.12
N SER A 209 -93.78 -21.89 20.59
CA SER A 209 -95.05 -21.28 20.99
C SER A 209 -95.49 -21.59 22.44
N ASN A 210 -94.83 -22.51 23.15
CA ASN A 210 -95.12 -22.79 24.57
C ASN A 210 -93.90 -23.31 25.36
N ALA A 211 -93.11 -22.37 25.89
CA ALA A 211 -91.79 -22.56 26.52
C ALA A 211 -91.72 -23.36 27.85
N SER A 212 -92.70 -24.21 28.18
CA SER A 212 -92.79 -24.92 29.47
C SER A 212 -92.44 -26.42 29.44
N GLN A 213 -91.97 -26.97 28.31
CA GLN A 213 -91.76 -28.42 28.14
C GLN A 213 -90.49 -28.78 27.35
N SER A 214 -89.90 -29.94 27.66
CA SER A 214 -88.60 -30.40 27.15
C SER A 214 -88.66 -31.15 25.82
N PHE A 215 -87.61 -30.99 25.02
CA PHE A 215 -87.39 -31.67 23.75
C PHE A 215 -86.47 -32.87 23.91
N SER A 216 -86.46 -33.79 22.94
CA SER A 216 -85.60 -34.97 22.96
C SER A 216 -85.18 -35.33 21.54
N TRP A 217 -83.92 -35.07 21.21
CA TRP A 217 -83.34 -35.34 19.90
C TRP A 217 -82.85 -36.78 19.80
N SER A 218 -83.01 -37.39 18.63
CA SER A 218 -82.72 -38.81 18.40
C SER A 218 -82.32 -39.07 16.96
N ARG A 219 -82.11 -40.35 16.63
CA ARG A 219 -81.80 -40.86 15.30
C ARG A 219 -82.58 -42.16 15.08
N SER A 220 -82.96 -42.43 13.84
CA SER A 220 -83.46 -43.73 13.37
C SER A 220 -82.78 -44.03 12.04
N GLY A 221 -82.07 -45.15 11.87
CA GLY A 221 -81.39 -45.43 10.59
C GLY A 221 -80.32 -44.38 10.20
N ASN A 222 -80.52 -43.69 9.08
CA ASN A 222 -79.74 -42.51 8.67
C ASN A 222 -80.51 -41.19 8.93
N ASP A 223 -81.68 -41.28 9.54
CA ASP A 223 -82.67 -40.21 9.63
C ASP A 223 -82.57 -39.46 10.96
N ILE A 224 -82.89 -38.17 10.88
CA ILE A 224 -82.85 -37.20 11.96
C ILE A 224 -84.19 -37.22 12.70
N GLY A 225 -84.16 -37.44 14.02
CA GLY A 225 -85.35 -37.50 14.87
C GLY A 225 -85.43 -36.35 15.87
N LEU A 226 -86.60 -35.74 15.99
CA LEU A 226 -86.96 -34.88 17.13
C LEU A 226 -88.25 -35.41 17.76
N SER A 227 -88.22 -35.63 19.07
CA SER A 227 -89.43 -35.89 19.87
C SER A 227 -89.75 -34.67 20.73
N ILE A 228 -91.03 -34.32 20.73
CA ILE A 228 -91.59 -33.23 21.53
C ILE A 228 -92.42 -33.87 22.64
N ASN A 229 -91.91 -33.86 23.87
CA ASN A 229 -92.66 -34.37 25.02
C ASN A 229 -93.81 -33.40 25.31
N SER A 230 -95.04 -33.73 24.88
CA SER A 230 -96.22 -32.89 25.13
C SER A 230 -97.52 -33.68 25.28
N GLY A 231 -98.40 -33.17 26.15
CA GLY A 231 -99.78 -33.66 26.35
C GLY A 231 -100.85 -32.74 25.75
N THR A 232 -100.45 -31.69 25.03
CA THR A 232 -101.30 -30.65 24.43
C THR A 232 -100.79 -30.34 23.03
N ALA A 233 -101.68 -30.20 22.06
CA ALA A 233 -101.32 -30.05 20.66
C ALA A 233 -101.92 -28.78 20.02
N GLY A 234 -101.43 -28.45 18.81
CA GLY A 234 -101.49 -27.09 18.25
C GLY A 234 -100.28 -26.24 18.65
N ARG A 235 -99.10 -26.85 18.84
CA ARG A 235 -97.82 -26.19 19.17
C ARG A 235 -97.00 -26.03 17.88
N GLU A 236 -96.60 -24.81 17.58
CA GLU A 236 -95.61 -24.48 16.55
C GLU A 236 -94.20 -24.46 17.18
N VAL A 237 -93.25 -25.10 16.51
CA VAL A 237 -91.82 -25.15 16.88
C VAL A 237 -91.00 -24.92 15.62
N THR A 238 -90.21 -23.85 15.58
CA THR A 238 -89.33 -23.54 14.44
C THR A 238 -87.94 -24.04 14.73
N ILE A 239 -87.37 -24.81 13.80
CA ILE A 239 -86.02 -25.35 13.90
C ILE A 239 -85.17 -24.71 12.80
N LEU A 240 -84.14 -23.98 13.23
CA LEU A 240 -83.06 -23.55 12.37
C LEU A 240 -82.11 -24.74 12.20
N TRP A 241 -81.80 -25.09 10.95
CA TRP A 241 -80.77 -26.07 10.63
C TRP A 241 -79.54 -25.36 10.07
N GLU A 242 -78.40 -25.66 10.67
CA GLU A 242 -77.12 -25.02 10.40
C GLU A 242 -76.07 -26.11 10.15
N VAL A 243 -75.29 -25.97 9.08
CA VAL A 243 -74.13 -26.83 8.80
C VAL A 243 -72.89 -26.20 9.42
N PHE A 244 -72.11 -26.98 10.16
CA PHE A 244 -70.83 -26.59 10.76
C PHE A 244 -69.72 -27.41 10.11
N GLN A 245 -68.51 -26.87 10.08
CA GLN A 245 -67.34 -27.75 10.02
C GLN A 245 -67.30 -28.59 11.31
N ALA A 246 -66.99 -29.88 11.19
CA ALA A 246 -67.07 -30.80 12.32
C ALA A 246 -66.23 -30.33 13.52
N GLY A 247 -66.85 -30.30 14.70
CA GLY A 247 -66.22 -29.80 15.93
C GLY A 247 -66.08 -28.27 16.06
N THR A 248 -66.66 -27.48 15.15
CA THR A 248 -66.68 -26.00 15.23
C THR A 248 -68.04 -25.47 15.72
N THR A 249 -68.07 -24.22 16.21
CA THR A 249 -69.27 -23.57 16.76
C THR A 249 -69.91 -22.52 15.84
N THR A 250 -69.29 -22.20 14.70
CA THR A 250 -69.79 -21.19 13.75
C THR A 250 -70.32 -21.86 12.48
N PRO A 251 -71.52 -21.49 11.99
CA PRO A 251 -72.09 -22.12 10.81
C PRO A 251 -71.32 -21.74 9.55
N ILE A 252 -71.06 -22.72 8.69
CA ILE A 252 -70.46 -22.54 7.36
C ILE A 252 -71.52 -22.39 6.26
N SER A 253 -72.78 -22.26 6.65
CA SER A 253 -73.95 -22.11 5.77
C SER A 253 -74.79 -20.90 6.13
N ALA A 254 -75.28 -20.16 5.13
CA ALA A 254 -76.39 -19.24 5.33
C ALA A 254 -77.63 -20.00 5.87
N ASN A 255 -78.33 -19.39 6.83
CA ASN A 255 -79.41 -20.02 7.62
C ASN A 255 -80.46 -20.73 6.77
N VAL A 256 -80.53 -22.07 6.86
CA VAL A 256 -81.64 -22.84 6.27
C VAL A 256 -82.69 -23.10 7.35
N THR A 257 -83.78 -22.34 7.30
CA THR A 257 -84.87 -22.46 8.28
C THR A 257 -86.01 -23.27 7.67
N PHE A 258 -86.36 -24.40 8.28
CA PHE A 258 -87.58 -25.14 7.98
C PHE A 258 -88.55 -24.99 9.15
N THR A 259 -89.78 -24.53 8.88
CA THR A 259 -90.84 -24.53 9.89
C THR A 259 -91.55 -25.89 9.83
N VAL A 260 -91.46 -26.67 10.89
CA VAL A 260 -92.15 -27.95 11.02
C VAL A 260 -93.34 -27.78 11.96
N ALA A 261 -94.55 -28.04 11.48
CA ALA A 261 -95.75 -28.13 12.31
C ALA A 261 -96.14 -29.60 12.51
N ASP A 262 -96.32 -30.03 13.76
CA ASP A 262 -97.00 -31.30 14.08
C ASP A 262 -98.48 -31.17 13.67
N ILE A 263 -98.89 -31.94 12.65
CA ILE A 263 -100.27 -32.02 12.18
C ILE A 263 -100.68 -33.49 12.02
N ASP A 264 -100.79 -34.25 13.10
CA ASP A 264 -101.86 -35.26 13.19
C ASP A 264 -102.43 -35.56 14.58
N GLY A 265 -103.59 -36.21 14.54
CA GLY A 265 -104.43 -36.53 15.69
C GLY A 265 -105.13 -37.88 15.55
N ASN A 266 -104.33 -38.96 15.62
CA ASN A 266 -104.70 -40.36 15.88
C ASN A 266 -105.53 -41.17 14.86
N SER A 267 -104.99 -42.34 14.52
CA SER A 267 -105.61 -43.63 14.89
C SER A 267 -104.52 -44.71 15.06
N PRO A 268 -104.67 -45.70 15.96
CA PRO A 268 -103.58 -46.62 16.29
C PRO A 268 -103.40 -47.73 15.24
N GLY A 269 -102.23 -47.74 14.57
CA GLY A 269 -101.65 -48.94 13.96
C GLY A 269 -101.57 -48.99 12.43
N ASN A 270 -100.74 -48.14 11.82
CA ASN A 270 -99.92 -48.44 10.63
C ASN A 270 -98.96 -47.25 10.32
N PRO A 271 -97.92 -47.43 9.47
CA PRO A 271 -96.82 -46.47 9.38
C PRO A 271 -97.10 -45.26 8.46
N ILE A 272 -96.45 -44.14 8.82
CA ILE A 272 -95.94 -43.01 8.02
C ILE A 272 -96.52 -42.84 6.60
N GLU A 273 -97.15 -41.68 6.35
CA GLU A 273 -97.21 -41.08 5.01
C GLU A 273 -96.45 -39.74 4.99
N THR A 274 -95.48 -39.64 4.08
CA THR A 274 -94.52 -38.52 3.97
C THR A 274 -95.13 -37.30 3.27
N ILE A 275 -94.86 -36.09 3.78
CA ILE A 275 -95.07 -34.85 3.01
C ILE A 275 -93.73 -34.35 2.46
N LEU A 276 -93.58 -34.44 1.15
CA LEU A 276 -92.41 -34.00 0.40
C LEU A 276 -92.60 -32.53 -0.05
N ALA A 277 -91.84 -31.60 0.53
CA ALA A 277 -91.80 -30.21 0.09
C ALA A 277 -90.54 -29.96 -0.75
N VAL A 278 -90.65 -30.09 -2.08
CA VAL A 278 -89.58 -29.71 -3.03
C VAL A 278 -89.95 -28.38 -3.69
N PRO A 279 -89.09 -27.35 -3.63
CA PRO A 279 -89.26 -26.16 -4.46
C PRO A 279 -89.25 -26.52 -5.96
N ASN A 280 -90.03 -25.80 -6.77
CA ASN A 280 -89.98 -25.79 -8.24
C ASN A 280 -90.41 -27.05 -9.02
N ARG A 281 -91.30 -27.91 -8.49
CA ARG A 281 -92.11 -28.83 -9.32
C ARG A 281 -93.60 -28.43 -9.34
N TYR A 282 -94.03 -27.72 -10.38
CA TYR A 282 -95.45 -27.62 -10.75
C TYR A 282 -95.73 -28.27 -12.10
N THR A 283 -96.45 -29.40 -12.07
CA THR A 283 -97.24 -29.87 -13.22
C THR A 283 -98.66 -30.10 -12.74
N VAL A 284 -99.52 -29.09 -12.88
CA VAL A 284 -100.93 -29.17 -12.46
C VAL A 284 -101.72 -29.99 -13.49
N ASN A 285 -102.20 -31.16 -13.08
CA ASN A 285 -103.18 -31.96 -13.83
C ASN A 285 -104.54 -31.91 -13.14
N SER A 286 -105.36 -30.89 -13.42
CA SER A 286 -106.82 -30.99 -13.32
C SER A 286 -107.52 -29.84 -14.08
N PRO A 287 -108.66 -30.06 -14.75
CA PRO A 287 -109.24 -29.09 -15.66
C PRO A 287 -110.30 -28.20 -14.97
N THR A 288 -110.04 -26.89 -14.84
CA THR A 288 -110.84 -25.80 -15.45
C THR A 288 -110.38 -24.42 -14.99
N ASN A 289 -110.04 -23.56 -15.97
CA ASN A 289 -110.08 -22.10 -15.98
C ASN A 289 -109.77 -21.32 -14.67
N LEU A 290 -108.51 -20.91 -14.52
CA LEU A 290 -108.19 -19.60 -13.95
C LEU A 290 -107.68 -18.68 -15.08
N ILE A 291 -108.27 -17.50 -15.23
CA ILE A 291 -107.83 -16.50 -16.22
C ILE A 291 -106.95 -15.48 -15.50
N VAL A 292 -105.70 -15.37 -15.92
CA VAL A 292 -104.78 -14.31 -15.46
C VAL A 292 -105.09 -13.03 -16.23
N ASN A 293 -105.31 -11.91 -15.54
CA ASN A 293 -105.45 -10.60 -16.16
C ASN A 293 -104.51 -9.59 -15.48
N THR A 294 -103.69 -8.91 -16.26
CA THR A 294 -102.51 -8.17 -15.78
C THR A 294 -102.74 -6.68 -15.73
N VAL A 295 -103.28 -6.17 -14.62
CA VAL A 295 -103.33 -4.73 -14.31
C VAL A 295 -103.02 -4.50 -12.82
N GLN A 296 -102.03 -3.64 -12.53
CA GLN A 296 -101.71 -3.09 -11.20
C GLN A 296 -101.26 -4.06 -10.08
N GLY A 297 -100.64 -5.19 -10.41
CA GLY A 297 -99.68 -5.85 -9.52
C GLY A 297 -100.23 -6.53 -8.25
N VAL A 298 -101.54 -6.72 -8.15
CA VAL A 298 -102.19 -7.52 -7.09
C VAL A 298 -102.86 -8.74 -7.74
N VAL A 299 -102.55 -9.94 -7.23
CA VAL A 299 -103.24 -11.17 -7.62
C VAL A 299 -104.25 -11.54 -6.53
N GLU A 300 -105.50 -11.13 -6.68
CA GLU A 300 -106.60 -11.70 -5.89
C GLU A 300 -107.10 -12.99 -6.54
N ALA A 301 -107.03 -14.10 -5.80
CA ALA A 301 -107.74 -15.33 -6.12
C ALA A 301 -108.99 -15.44 -5.23
N GLN A 302 -110.15 -15.03 -5.74
CA GLN A 302 -111.43 -15.22 -5.05
C GLN A 302 -112.12 -16.52 -5.52
N GLY A 303 -112.39 -17.43 -4.60
CA GLY A 303 -113.22 -18.62 -4.82
C GLY A 303 -114.21 -18.80 -3.67
N SER A 304 -115.51 -18.84 -3.96
CA SER A 304 -116.53 -19.07 -2.92
C SER A 304 -116.74 -20.57 -2.67
N ALA A 305 -116.49 -21.03 -1.45
CA ALA A 305 -116.99 -22.31 -1.00
C ALA A 305 -118.53 -22.24 -0.82
N ASN A 306 -119.28 -23.03 -1.61
CA ASN A 306 -120.69 -23.37 -1.39
C ASN A 306 -120.95 -24.71 -2.14
N GLN A 307 -121.10 -25.90 -1.53
CA GLN A 307 -122.10 -26.22 -0.53
C GLN A 307 -121.69 -27.42 0.38
N ASN A 308 -121.67 -27.34 1.72
CA ASN A 308 -121.46 -26.14 2.54
C ASN A 308 -121.24 -26.44 4.03
N SER A 309 -120.11 -25.98 4.58
CA SER A 309 -120.12 -25.07 5.74
C SER A 309 -118.71 -24.53 6.01
N GLU A 310 -118.13 -23.82 5.03
CA GLU A 310 -116.98 -22.93 5.30
C GLU A 310 -117.53 -21.55 5.65
N PRO A 311 -117.05 -20.94 6.75
CA PRO A 311 -116.34 -19.69 6.56
C PRO A 311 -115.23 -19.48 7.62
N SER A 312 -113.97 -19.77 7.30
CA SER A 312 -112.81 -18.94 7.73
C SER A 312 -111.42 -19.43 7.28
N SER A 313 -111.30 -20.44 6.39
CA SER A 313 -110.02 -20.85 5.80
C SER A 313 -109.47 -19.87 4.74
N ALA A 314 -109.22 -18.62 5.14
CA ALA A 314 -108.53 -17.63 4.32
C ALA A 314 -107.01 -17.89 4.32
N ILE A 315 -106.44 -18.20 3.15
CA ILE A 315 -104.98 -18.26 2.97
C ILE A 315 -104.49 -16.84 2.70
N ASN A 316 -103.95 -16.17 3.72
CA ASN A 316 -103.23 -14.92 3.55
C ASN A 316 -101.77 -15.23 3.18
N TYR A 317 -101.37 -14.87 1.96
CA TYR A 317 -99.96 -14.72 1.63
C TYR A 317 -99.56 -13.26 1.85
N GLN A 318 -98.66 -13.01 2.80
CA GLN A 318 -98.09 -11.69 3.04
C GLN A 318 -96.69 -11.66 2.42
N TRP A 319 -96.48 -10.77 1.44
CA TRP A 319 -95.25 -10.70 0.64
C TRP A 319 -94.44 -9.46 1.04
N ASP A 320 -93.58 -9.58 2.04
CA ASP A 320 -92.63 -8.55 2.42
C ASP A 320 -91.20 -8.99 2.05
N ASN A 321 -90.57 -8.29 1.10
CA ASN A 321 -89.15 -8.32 0.70
C ASN A 321 -88.42 -9.67 0.84
N VAL A 322 -88.52 -10.50 -0.19
CA VAL A 322 -88.12 -11.91 -0.18
C VAL A 322 -86.61 -12.19 -0.10
N SER A 323 -86.21 -12.78 1.03
CA SER A 323 -85.18 -13.83 1.09
C SER A 323 -85.62 -15.08 1.87
N SER A 324 -86.88 -15.14 2.32
CA SER A 324 -87.45 -16.29 3.05
C SER A 324 -88.89 -16.60 2.63
N TRP A 325 -89.28 -17.87 2.72
CA TRP A 325 -90.63 -18.37 2.44
C TRP A 325 -91.33 -18.81 3.74
N GLN A 326 -92.62 -18.50 3.90
CA GLN A 326 -93.46 -19.08 4.94
C GLN A 326 -94.76 -19.63 4.34
N VAL A 327 -95.16 -20.81 4.80
CA VAL A 327 -96.47 -21.45 4.52
C VAL A 327 -96.97 -22.06 5.83
N THR A 328 -98.24 -21.86 6.16
CA THR A 328 -98.83 -22.30 7.45
C THR A 328 -100.20 -22.93 7.22
N HIS A 329 -100.49 -24.04 7.90
CA HIS A 329 -101.82 -24.67 7.94
C HIS A 329 -102.11 -25.20 9.36
N ARG A 330 -103.39 -25.26 9.77
CA ARG A 330 -103.79 -25.41 11.20
C ARG A 330 -104.99 -26.35 11.39
N ILE A 331 -104.85 -27.41 12.21
CA ILE A 331 -105.95 -28.20 12.80
C ILE A 331 -105.56 -28.60 14.26
N ILE A 332 -106.54 -28.92 15.14
CA ILE A 332 -106.38 -29.11 16.61
C ILE A 332 -107.13 -30.40 17.12
N PRO A 333 -106.89 -30.98 18.32
CA PRO A 333 -106.26 -32.32 18.37
C PRO A 333 -106.67 -33.30 19.49
N ASN A 334 -106.01 -34.48 19.49
CA ASN A 334 -105.56 -35.30 20.65
C ASN A 334 -104.44 -36.27 20.18
N GLY A 335 -103.69 -37.03 20.98
CA GLY A 335 -103.45 -37.00 22.44
C GLY A 335 -102.65 -38.24 22.89
N GLY A 336 -101.45 -38.05 23.47
CA GLY A 336 -100.49 -39.12 23.84
C GLY A 336 -99.16 -39.03 23.06
N GLY A 337 -98.01 -39.27 23.70
CA GLY A 337 -96.67 -38.86 23.22
C GLY A 337 -96.24 -39.40 21.84
N ARG A 338 -95.52 -38.56 21.07
CA ARG A 338 -95.24 -38.73 19.63
C ARG A 338 -93.76 -38.54 19.25
N PHE A 339 -93.40 -39.03 18.07
CA PHE A 339 -92.07 -38.90 17.45
C PHE A 339 -92.20 -38.28 16.05
N PHE A 340 -91.30 -37.36 15.68
CA PHE A 340 -91.18 -36.84 14.32
C PHE A 340 -89.97 -37.49 13.64
N GLN A 341 -90.16 -38.06 12.46
CA GLN A 341 -89.15 -38.77 11.68
C GLN A 341 -89.20 -38.30 10.22
N ILE A 342 -88.06 -37.89 9.67
CA ILE A 342 -87.96 -37.42 8.27
C ILE A 342 -87.53 -38.60 7.41
N ASP A 343 -88.51 -39.39 6.95
CA ASP A 343 -88.25 -40.61 6.20
C ASP A 343 -88.30 -40.35 4.68
N GLY A 344 -87.12 -40.39 4.05
CA GLY A 344 -86.94 -40.30 2.61
C GLY A 344 -85.47 -40.08 2.25
N ASN A 345 -84.91 -40.96 1.40
CA ASN A 345 -83.48 -40.97 1.01
C ASN A 345 -82.91 -39.55 0.85
N LEU A 346 -81.95 -39.22 1.73
CA LEU A 346 -81.44 -37.87 2.00
C LEU A 346 -80.91 -37.14 0.76
N GLU A 347 -81.80 -36.43 0.06
CA GLU A 347 -81.45 -35.49 -1.01
C GLU A 347 -81.85 -34.06 -0.59
N PHE A 348 -81.02 -33.46 0.28
CA PHE A 348 -81.11 -32.03 0.60
C PHE A 348 -80.67 -31.22 -0.62
N VAL A 349 -81.60 -30.94 -1.53
CA VAL A 349 -81.37 -30.03 -2.66
C VAL A 349 -81.42 -28.58 -2.15
N PHE A 350 -80.24 -28.01 -1.88
CA PHE A 350 -80.10 -26.59 -1.60
C PHE A 350 -80.45 -25.81 -2.88
N SER A 351 -81.58 -25.11 -2.89
CA SER A 351 -82.10 -24.39 -4.06
C SER A 351 -81.33 -23.11 -4.42
N ASN A 352 -80.30 -22.77 -3.65
CA ASN A 352 -79.24 -21.84 -3.99
C ASN A 352 -77.92 -22.45 -3.49
N PRO A 353 -76.78 -22.26 -4.19
CA PRO A 353 -75.48 -22.68 -3.67
C PRO A 353 -75.24 -21.99 -2.32
N VAL A 354 -74.74 -22.74 -1.33
CA VAL A 354 -74.32 -22.18 -0.04
C VAL A 354 -73.13 -21.25 -0.29
N THR A 355 -73.43 -19.97 -0.45
CA THR A 355 -72.45 -18.91 -0.66
C THR A 355 -72.00 -18.37 0.68
N ILE A 356 -70.80 -18.76 1.08
CA ILE A 356 -70.10 -18.10 2.18
C ILE A 356 -69.77 -16.69 1.69
N VAL A 357 -70.19 -15.64 2.43
CA VAL A 357 -69.82 -14.27 2.11
C VAL A 357 -68.32 -14.16 2.28
N VAL A 358 -67.59 -14.03 1.16
CA VAL A 358 -66.15 -13.79 1.17
C VAL A 358 -65.89 -12.29 1.33
N PRO A 359 -64.86 -11.91 2.11
CA PRO A 359 -64.41 -10.54 2.13
C PRO A 359 -63.76 -10.17 0.78
N VAL A 360 -63.59 -8.88 0.52
CA VAL A 360 -62.82 -8.36 -0.62
C VAL A 360 -61.38 -8.17 -0.16
N ALA A 361 -60.48 -8.98 -0.73
CA ALA A 361 -59.05 -8.83 -0.60
C ALA A 361 -58.52 -8.05 -1.82
N ASN A 362 -57.76 -6.98 -1.62
CA ASN A 362 -57.12 -6.19 -2.67
C ASN A 362 -55.63 -6.51 -2.73
N ASN A 363 -55.04 -6.51 -3.94
CA ASN A 363 -53.62 -6.79 -4.08
C ASN A 363 -52.78 -5.65 -3.50
N ASP A 364 -51.78 -5.99 -2.71
CA ASP A 364 -50.97 -5.02 -1.99
C ASP A 364 -49.63 -4.79 -2.68
N ASN A 365 -49.09 -3.58 -2.57
CA ASN A 365 -47.77 -3.25 -3.09
C ASN A 365 -46.89 -2.65 -1.98
N PHE A 366 -45.71 -3.24 -1.78
CA PHE A 366 -44.68 -2.71 -0.90
C PHE A 366 -43.33 -2.66 -1.64
N SER A 367 -42.39 -1.91 -1.08
CA SER A 367 -41.01 -1.84 -1.56
C SER A 367 -40.03 -1.93 -0.40
N THR A 368 -38.95 -2.67 -0.60
CA THR A 368 -37.80 -2.73 0.30
C THR A 368 -36.49 -2.87 -0.50
N ASN A 369 -35.35 -2.98 0.18
CA ASN A 369 -34.14 -3.56 -0.39
C ASN A 369 -33.90 -4.96 0.21
N GLU A 370 -32.92 -5.69 -0.33
CA GLU A 370 -32.66 -7.09 0.07
C GLU A 370 -32.16 -7.27 1.51
N ASP A 371 -31.54 -6.27 2.12
CA ASP A 371 -31.10 -6.35 3.51
C ASP A 371 -32.17 -5.94 4.53
N THR A 372 -33.21 -5.23 4.07
CA THR A 372 -34.19 -4.59 4.96
C THR A 372 -35.47 -5.42 5.06
N ALA A 373 -35.72 -5.94 6.26
CA ALA A 373 -37.04 -6.42 6.63
C ALA A 373 -38.02 -5.25 6.79
N ILE A 374 -39.19 -5.36 6.18
CA ILE A 374 -40.29 -4.38 6.30
C ILE A 374 -41.42 -4.94 7.15
N ASN A 375 -42.10 -4.05 7.88
CA ASN A 375 -43.36 -4.36 8.52
C ASN A 375 -44.49 -3.62 7.80
N GLY A 376 -45.60 -4.32 7.55
CA GLY A 376 -46.77 -3.78 6.88
C GLY A 376 -48.06 -4.26 7.52
N ASN A 377 -49.20 -3.86 6.95
CA ASN A 377 -50.47 -4.49 7.20
C ASN A 377 -51.19 -4.65 5.85
N VAL A 378 -51.68 -5.86 5.56
CA VAL A 378 -52.38 -6.17 4.31
C VAL A 378 -53.84 -5.65 4.29
N LEU A 379 -54.42 -5.42 5.47
CA LEU A 379 -55.82 -4.97 5.61
C LEU A 379 -56.03 -3.46 5.41
N VAL A 380 -54.97 -2.70 5.12
CA VAL A 380 -55.03 -1.23 4.98
C VAL A 380 -54.60 -0.78 3.59
N ASP A 381 -55.09 0.37 3.14
CA ASP A 381 -54.78 0.88 1.80
C ASP A 381 -53.28 1.21 1.67
N ASN A 382 -52.60 0.44 0.83
CA ASN A 382 -51.19 0.58 0.47
C ASN A 382 -50.99 0.86 -1.03
N GLY A 383 -52.03 1.34 -1.72
CA GLY A 383 -51.94 1.85 -3.09
C GLY A 383 -52.97 1.28 -4.07
N ASN A 384 -53.67 0.20 -3.70
CA ASN A 384 -54.75 -0.40 -4.50
C ASN A 384 -56.10 -0.49 -3.74
N GLY A 385 -56.23 0.18 -2.60
CA GLY A 385 -57.42 0.15 -1.74
C GLY A 385 -57.31 -0.83 -0.57
N ALA A 386 -57.95 -0.51 0.56
CA ALA A 386 -57.99 -1.36 1.75
C ALA A 386 -58.92 -2.56 1.58
N ASP A 387 -58.57 -3.70 2.19
CA ASP A 387 -59.47 -4.85 2.31
C ASP A 387 -60.78 -4.49 3.02
N SER A 388 -61.87 -5.15 2.61
CA SER A 388 -63.19 -4.86 3.17
C SER A 388 -64.11 -6.06 3.20
N ASP A 389 -64.86 -6.23 4.28
CA ASP A 389 -65.98 -7.16 4.33
C ASP A 389 -67.28 -6.47 3.88
N PRO A 390 -68.08 -7.05 2.95
CA PRO A 390 -69.36 -6.48 2.54
C PRO A 390 -70.39 -6.28 3.66
N ASN A 391 -70.22 -6.96 4.81
CA ASN A 391 -71.03 -6.78 6.01
C ASN A 391 -70.29 -6.06 7.14
N SER A 392 -69.11 -5.50 6.88
CA SER A 392 -68.25 -4.80 7.85
C SER A 392 -67.83 -5.64 9.07
N ASN A 393 -67.76 -6.97 8.91
CA ASN A 393 -67.17 -7.84 9.93
C ASN A 393 -65.65 -7.57 10.07
N PRO A 394 -65.07 -7.77 11.26
CA PRO A 394 -63.62 -7.72 11.44
C PRO A 394 -62.92 -8.75 10.54
N LEU A 395 -61.98 -8.27 9.72
CA LEU A 395 -61.14 -9.14 8.92
C LEU A 395 -59.99 -9.69 9.77
N THR A 396 -59.65 -10.94 9.50
CA THR A 396 -58.50 -11.62 10.08
C THR A 396 -57.76 -12.40 9.01
N VAL A 397 -56.42 -12.35 9.02
CA VAL A 397 -55.64 -13.22 8.13
C VAL A 397 -55.59 -14.63 8.72
N THR A 398 -56.02 -15.59 7.92
CA THR A 398 -56.16 -17.02 8.29
C THR A 398 -55.14 -17.91 7.59
N ALA A 399 -54.46 -17.43 6.54
CA ALA A 399 -53.31 -18.11 5.96
C ALA A 399 -52.36 -17.15 5.23
N VAL A 400 -51.11 -17.58 5.03
CA VAL A 400 -50.11 -16.98 4.14
C VAL A 400 -49.48 -18.10 3.29
N ASN A 401 -49.47 -17.94 1.96
CA ASN A 401 -49.26 -18.99 0.96
C ASN A 401 -49.87 -20.37 1.34
N GLY A 402 -51.10 -20.37 1.84
CA GLY A 402 -51.83 -21.57 2.25
C GLY A 402 -51.41 -22.18 3.60
N THR A 403 -50.41 -21.62 4.29
CA THR A 403 -50.05 -22.02 5.67
C THR A 403 -50.89 -21.24 6.66
N ALA A 404 -51.56 -21.95 7.59
CA ALA A 404 -52.53 -21.35 8.50
C ALA A 404 -51.91 -20.31 9.47
N VAL A 405 -52.59 -19.17 9.62
CA VAL A 405 -52.29 -18.09 10.55
C VAL A 405 -53.30 -18.16 11.70
N SER A 406 -52.82 -18.23 12.94
CA SER A 406 -53.67 -18.42 14.12
C SER A 406 -53.75 -17.16 14.98
N SER A 407 -54.92 -16.88 15.55
CA SER A 407 -55.10 -15.72 16.43
C SER A 407 -54.16 -15.78 17.64
N GLY A 408 -53.37 -14.73 17.83
CA GLY A 408 -52.37 -14.62 18.91
C GLY A 408 -51.03 -15.31 18.66
N THR A 409 -50.85 -16.02 17.53
CA THR A 409 -49.60 -16.70 17.17
C THR A 409 -49.17 -16.27 15.76
N PRO A 410 -48.08 -15.50 15.61
CA PRO A 410 -47.52 -15.18 14.30
C PRO A 410 -47.12 -16.46 13.55
N THR A 411 -47.49 -16.58 12.27
CA THR A 411 -47.07 -17.70 11.42
C THR A 411 -45.98 -17.23 10.47
N THR A 412 -44.79 -17.80 10.60
CA THR A 412 -43.67 -17.59 9.67
C THR A 412 -43.63 -18.70 8.62
N ILE A 413 -43.47 -18.33 7.35
CA ILE A 413 -43.14 -19.26 6.25
C ILE A 413 -41.90 -18.77 5.50
N ILE A 414 -41.29 -19.69 4.75
CA ILE A 414 -40.26 -19.42 3.75
C ILE A 414 -40.88 -19.50 2.35
N LEU A 415 -40.59 -18.51 1.51
CA LEU A 415 -41.05 -18.38 0.13
C LEU A 415 -40.16 -19.17 -0.83
N GLY A 416 -40.56 -19.26 -2.10
CA GLY A 416 -39.82 -20.01 -3.12
C GLY A 416 -38.41 -19.47 -3.41
N SER A 417 -38.19 -18.18 -3.15
CA SER A 417 -36.89 -17.50 -3.19
C SER A 417 -35.97 -17.87 -2.01
N GLY A 418 -36.53 -18.20 -0.85
CA GLY A 418 -35.84 -18.24 0.43
C GLY A 418 -36.19 -17.08 1.37
N ALA A 419 -36.89 -16.04 0.88
CA ALA A 419 -37.39 -14.95 1.71
C ALA A 419 -38.40 -15.45 2.76
N SER A 420 -38.49 -14.78 3.89
CA SER A 420 -39.39 -15.15 4.99
C SER A 420 -40.49 -14.12 5.20
N ILE A 421 -41.71 -14.59 5.47
CA ILE A 421 -42.86 -13.75 5.79
C ILE A 421 -43.52 -14.27 7.08
N THR A 422 -43.55 -13.41 8.09
CA THR A 422 -44.26 -13.64 9.35
C THR A 422 -45.57 -12.87 9.31
N MET A 423 -46.69 -13.59 9.31
CA MET A 423 -48.05 -13.03 9.17
C MET A 423 -48.81 -13.19 10.49
N ASN A 424 -49.46 -12.12 10.95
CA ASN A 424 -50.36 -12.13 12.10
C ASN A 424 -51.81 -12.17 11.67
N ALA A 425 -52.67 -12.71 12.54
CA ALA A 425 -54.10 -12.79 12.27
C ALA A 425 -54.82 -11.42 12.20
N ASP A 426 -54.18 -10.33 12.64
CA ASP A 426 -54.70 -8.96 12.57
C ASP A 426 -54.29 -8.21 11.29
N GLY A 427 -53.71 -8.91 10.32
CA GLY A 427 -53.24 -8.34 9.06
C GLY A 427 -51.82 -7.76 9.12
N THR A 428 -51.26 -7.54 10.30
CA THR A 428 -49.87 -7.07 10.39
C THR A 428 -48.91 -8.17 9.97
N PHE A 429 -47.83 -7.78 9.29
CA PHE A 429 -46.83 -8.73 8.83
C PHE A 429 -45.41 -8.16 8.89
N SER A 430 -44.43 -9.05 8.93
CA SER A 430 -43.01 -8.76 8.71
C SER A 430 -42.51 -9.59 7.53
N TYR A 431 -42.13 -8.92 6.43
CA TYR A 431 -41.43 -9.53 5.31
C TYR A 431 -39.94 -9.26 5.48
N ASN A 432 -39.14 -10.32 5.50
CA ASN A 432 -37.68 -10.26 5.53
C ASN A 432 -37.16 -11.01 4.30
N PRO A 433 -36.42 -10.36 3.37
CA PRO A 433 -35.84 -11.03 2.21
C PRO A 433 -34.91 -12.19 2.56
N ASN A 434 -34.42 -12.29 3.81
CA ASN A 434 -33.75 -13.46 4.39
C ASN A 434 -32.58 -13.97 3.52
N ASN A 435 -31.79 -13.03 3.02
CA ASN A 435 -30.62 -13.25 2.16
C ASN A 435 -30.90 -14.01 0.85
N ALA A 436 -32.18 -14.06 0.42
CA ALA A 436 -32.58 -14.72 -0.82
C ALA A 436 -32.21 -13.95 -2.09
N TYR A 437 -31.87 -12.66 -1.94
CA TYR A 437 -31.76 -11.74 -3.08
C TYR A 437 -30.36 -11.17 -3.35
N GLN A 438 -29.41 -11.23 -2.38
CA GLN A 438 -28.05 -10.60 -2.29
C GLN A 438 -27.16 -10.52 -3.56
N THR A 439 -27.58 -11.08 -4.68
CA THR A 439 -26.95 -10.92 -5.99
C THR A 439 -27.47 -9.72 -6.79
N LEU A 440 -28.34 -8.88 -6.23
CA LEU A 440 -28.91 -7.71 -6.92
C LEU A 440 -28.01 -6.48 -6.77
N ALA A 441 -27.03 -6.34 -7.65
CA ALA A 441 -26.19 -5.13 -7.67
C ALA A 441 -27.01 -3.81 -7.72
N VAL A 442 -26.45 -2.73 -7.17
CA VAL A 442 -27.08 -1.40 -7.09
C VAL A 442 -27.78 -0.99 -8.39
N GLY A 443 -29.07 -0.66 -8.28
CA GLY A 443 -29.91 -0.26 -9.41
C GLY A 443 -30.59 -1.42 -10.14
N GLN A 444 -30.28 -2.67 -9.80
CA GLN A 444 -31.14 -3.82 -10.14
C GLN A 444 -32.35 -3.89 -9.21
N THR A 445 -33.40 -4.58 -9.65
CA THR A 445 -34.61 -4.80 -8.86
C THR A 445 -35.19 -6.18 -9.13
N ALA A 446 -35.58 -6.90 -8.09
CA ALA A 446 -36.44 -8.09 -8.17
C ALA A 446 -37.87 -7.76 -7.73
N THR A 447 -38.78 -8.70 -7.89
CA THR A 447 -40.14 -8.64 -7.33
C THR A 447 -40.51 -10.01 -6.79
N GLU A 448 -40.90 -10.06 -5.52
CA GLU A 448 -41.44 -11.24 -4.85
C GLU A 448 -42.96 -11.11 -4.71
N ALA A 449 -43.68 -12.22 -4.77
CA ALA A 449 -45.13 -12.25 -4.65
C ALA A 449 -45.59 -13.36 -3.69
N PHE A 450 -46.27 -12.97 -2.61
CA PHE A 450 -46.92 -13.92 -1.70
C PHE A 450 -48.41 -13.63 -1.55
N GLN A 451 -49.21 -14.68 -1.45
CA GLN A 451 -50.64 -14.58 -1.20
C GLN A 451 -50.91 -14.66 0.30
N TYR A 452 -51.85 -13.86 0.78
CA TYR A 452 -52.45 -14.02 2.10
C TYR A 452 -53.93 -14.34 1.94
N THR A 453 -54.55 -14.87 2.99
CA THR A 453 -55.94 -15.31 2.99
C THR A 453 -56.68 -14.65 4.14
N ILE A 454 -57.52 -13.66 3.85
CA ILE A 454 -58.38 -13.04 4.85
C ILE A 454 -59.67 -13.83 5.04
N SER A 455 -60.23 -13.76 6.25
CA SER A 455 -61.54 -14.27 6.61
C SER A 455 -62.27 -13.27 7.50
N ASN A 456 -63.59 -13.22 7.35
CA ASN A 456 -64.51 -12.48 8.22
C ASN A 456 -64.96 -13.27 9.48
N GLY A 457 -64.39 -14.45 9.73
CA GLY A 457 -64.56 -15.19 10.98
C GLY A 457 -64.30 -16.69 10.85
N ALA A 458 -64.25 -17.43 11.96
CA ALA A 458 -64.15 -18.89 11.90
C ALA A 458 -65.36 -19.46 11.14
N GLY A 459 -65.16 -20.15 10.02
CA GLY A 459 -66.24 -20.64 9.14
C GLY A 459 -66.81 -19.60 8.17
N GLY A 460 -66.33 -18.36 8.22
CA GLY A 460 -66.61 -17.29 7.26
C GLY A 460 -65.92 -17.51 5.92
N GLY A 461 -66.27 -16.69 4.93
CA GLY A 461 -65.71 -16.81 3.60
C GLY A 461 -64.25 -16.37 3.62
N THR A 462 -63.40 -17.04 2.83
CA THR A 462 -62.03 -16.61 2.64
C THR A 462 -61.83 -15.98 1.27
N ASN A 463 -60.98 -14.96 1.21
CA ASN A 463 -60.50 -14.41 -0.06
C ASN A 463 -58.99 -14.22 0.01
N THR A 464 -58.34 -14.27 -1.15
CA THR A 464 -56.89 -14.21 -1.29
C THR A 464 -56.51 -13.05 -2.19
N ALA A 465 -55.61 -12.22 -1.69
CA ALA A 465 -54.90 -11.24 -2.49
C ALA A 465 -53.40 -11.49 -2.44
N THR A 466 -52.70 -10.91 -3.41
CA THR A 466 -51.24 -11.00 -3.56
C THR A 466 -50.61 -9.72 -3.05
N VAL A 467 -49.65 -9.86 -2.14
CA VAL A 467 -48.67 -8.82 -1.84
C VAL A 467 -47.55 -8.94 -2.86
N ASN A 468 -47.31 -7.89 -3.63
CA ASN A 468 -46.09 -7.74 -4.43
C ASN A 468 -45.10 -6.90 -3.65
N VAL A 469 -43.90 -7.42 -3.41
CA VAL A 469 -42.79 -6.68 -2.82
C VAL A 469 -41.76 -6.41 -3.90
N ALA A 470 -41.54 -5.15 -4.24
CA ALA A 470 -40.39 -4.75 -5.05
C ALA A 470 -39.14 -4.74 -4.15
N ILE A 471 -38.11 -5.50 -4.52
CA ILE A 471 -36.83 -5.55 -3.81
C ILE A 471 -35.79 -4.82 -4.67
N ALA A 472 -35.26 -3.71 -4.16
CA ALA A 472 -34.15 -3.00 -4.77
C ALA A 472 -32.81 -3.59 -4.33
N GLY A 473 -31.87 -3.60 -5.26
CA GLY A 473 -30.48 -3.96 -5.01
C GLY A 473 -29.77 -2.97 -4.07
N VAL A 474 -29.02 -3.48 -3.10
CA VAL A 474 -28.10 -2.74 -2.21
C VAL A 474 -26.73 -3.38 -2.27
N ASN A 475 -25.71 -2.54 -2.28
CA ASN A 475 -24.33 -3.00 -2.43
C ASN A 475 -23.85 -3.79 -1.21
N ASP A 476 -23.63 -5.09 -1.39
CA ASP A 476 -22.89 -5.91 -0.43
C ASP A 476 -21.37 -5.69 -0.66
N PRO A 477 -20.55 -5.39 0.38
CA PRO A 477 -19.11 -5.23 0.20
C PRO A 477 -18.42 -6.50 -0.35
N PRO A 478 -17.30 -6.34 -1.08
CA PRO A 478 -16.47 -7.46 -1.50
C PRO A 478 -15.89 -8.21 -0.29
N VAL A 479 -15.35 -9.41 -0.52
CA VAL A 479 -14.67 -10.23 0.50
C VAL A 479 -13.34 -10.74 -0.04
N ASN A 480 -12.23 -10.41 0.63
CA ASN A 480 -10.91 -10.96 0.34
C ASN A 480 -10.76 -12.33 1.00
N ASN A 481 -10.92 -13.40 0.23
CA ASN A 481 -10.68 -14.76 0.69
C ASN A 481 -9.18 -15.08 0.67
N LEU A 482 -8.58 -15.09 1.86
CA LEU A 482 -7.18 -15.45 2.07
C LEU A 482 -7.08 -16.92 2.53
N GLN A 483 -6.50 -17.80 1.71
CA GLN A 483 -6.15 -19.14 2.20
C GLN A 483 -5.00 -19.04 3.21
N SER A 484 -5.15 -19.71 4.37
CA SER A 484 -4.25 -19.55 5.53
C SER A 484 -2.78 -19.78 5.20
N ALA A 485 -2.04 -18.68 5.06
CA ALA A 485 -0.64 -18.68 4.67
C ALA A 485 0.19 -17.80 5.60
N THR A 486 0.54 -18.32 6.77
CA THR A 486 1.75 -17.89 7.48
C THR A 486 2.94 -18.56 6.82
N GLY A 487 3.39 -18.01 5.70
CA GLY A 487 4.60 -18.45 5.03
C GLY A 487 5.82 -17.83 5.70
N ASN A 488 6.65 -18.65 6.35
CA ASN A 488 8.04 -18.29 6.59
C ASN A 488 8.79 -18.43 5.26
N ILE A 489 9.37 -17.33 4.80
CA ILE A 489 10.38 -17.32 3.73
C ILE A 489 11.72 -16.93 4.33
N ASN A 490 12.80 -17.21 3.63
CA ASN A 490 14.08 -16.55 3.90
C ASN A 490 14.11 -15.23 3.11
N GLU A 491 14.96 -14.28 3.47
CA GLU A 491 15.14 -13.09 2.64
C GLU A 491 15.69 -13.42 1.25
N ASP A 492 15.59 -12.44 0.35
CA ASP A 492 15.78 -12.50 -1.10
C ASP A 492 14.96 -13.55 -1.87
N ASN A 493 14.22 -14.43 -1.19
CA ASN A 493 13.44 -15.48 -1.81
C ASN A 493 11.97 -15.06 -1.99
N PRO A 494 11.45 -15.02 -3.23
CA PRO A 494 10.08 -14.59 -3.49
C PRO A 494 9.02 -15.62 -3.05
N LEU A 495 7.91 -15.13 -2.52
CA LEU A 495 6.70 -15.89 -2.18
C LEU A 495 5.64 -15.75 -3.27
N THR A 496 5.32 -16.83 -3.98
CA THR A 496 4.20 -16.84 -4.94
C THR A 496 2.88 -17.28 -4.29
N PHE A 497 1.84 -16.46 -4.44
CA PHE A 497 0.46 -16.70 -4.03
C PHE A 497 -0.36 -17.32 -5.16
N ASN A 498 -0.67 -18.63 -5.09
CA ASN A 498 -1.46 -19.30 -6.12
C ASN A 498 -2.15 -20.58 -5.59
N SER A 499 -3.06 -21.16 -6.39
CA SER A 499 -3.78 -22.39 -6.04
C SER A 499 -2.89 -23.62 -5.83
N ALA A 500 -1.71 -23.70 -6.46
CA ALA A 500 -0.81 -24.85 -6.34
C ALA A 500 -0.05 -24.83 -5.00
N ASN A 501 0.28 -23.64 -4.50
CA ASN A 501 0.94 -23.40 -3.23
C ASN A 501 -0.04 -23.37 -2.03
N SER A 502 -1.35 -23.53 -2.28
CA SER A 502 -2.43 -23.51 -1.26
C SER A 502 -2.52 -22.23 -0.42
N ASN A 503 -1.98 -21.13 -0.93
CA ASN A 503 -1.91 -19.80 -0.31
C ASN A 503 -2.62 -18.74 -1.15
N ARG A 504 -3.64 -19.11 -1.94
CA ARG A 504 -4.23 -18.19 -2.92
C ARG A 504 -4.96 -17.02 -2.25
N ILE A 505 -4.71 -15.81 -2.77
CA ILE A 505 -5.55 -14.62 -2.57
C ILE A 505 -6.66 -14.64 -3.61
N SER A 506 -7.89 -14.36 -3.20
CA SER A 506 -9.04 -14.34 -4.12
C SER A 506 -10.17 -13.47 -3.65
N ILE A 507 -10.82 -12.78 -4.57
CA ILE A 507 -11.94 -11.89 -4.26
C ILE A 507 -13.24 -12.63 -4.56
N THR A 508 -14.21 -12.56 -3.65
CA THR A 508 -15.62 -12.82 -3.95
C THR A 508 -16.40 -11.56 -3.70
N ASP A 509 -17.41 -11.34 -4.52
CA ASP A 509 -18.38 -10.26 -4.37
C ASP A 509 -19.72 -10.89 -4.73
N VAL A 510 -20.72 -10.72 -3.87
CA VAL A 510 -22.01 -11.41 -4.00
C VAL A 510 -22.89 -10.74 -5.06
N ASP A 511 -22.70 -9.44 -5.32
CA ASP A 511 -23.35 -8.67 -6.38
C ASP A 511 -22.85 -9.02 -7.79
N ALA A 512 -21.73 -9.75 -7.88
CA ALA A 512 -21.22 -10.52 -9.04
C ALA A 512 -21.03 -9.80 -10.40
N GLY A 513 -21.38 -8.52 -10.50
CA GLY A 513 -21.28 -7.67 -11.71
C GLY A 513 -20.41 -6.43 -11.54
N SER A 514 -19.92 -6.18 -10.32
CA SER A 514 -18.89 -5.18 -10.01
C SER A 514 -17.61 -5.42 -10.83
N SER A 515 -16.89 -4.34 -11.11
CA SER A 515 -15.54 -4.40 -11.69
C SER A 515 -14.55 -3.93 -10.62
N PRO A 516 -14.27 -4.78 -9.61
CA PRO A 516 -13.58 -4.34 -8.42
C PRO A 516 -12.17 -3.84 -8.74
N THR A 517 -11.75 -2.86 -7.95
CA THR A 517 -10.40 -2.34 -7.90
C THR A 517 -9.74 -2.87 -6.64
N VAL A 518 -8.76 -3.76 -6.80
CA VAL A 518 -7.95 -4.31 -5.71
C VAL A 518 -6.65 -3.51 -5.64
N THR A 519 -6.39 -2.89 -4.51
CA THR A 519 -5.11 -2.25 -4.17
C THR A 519 -4.39 -3.14 -3.15
N LEU A 520 -3.25 -3.67 -3.56
CA LEU A 520 -2.34 -4.46 -2.74
C LEU A 520 -1.19 -3.55 -2.30
N THR A 521 -0.84 -3.54 -1.01
CA THR A 521 0.28 -2.76 -0.48
C THR A 521 1.17 -3.64 0.38
N ALA A 522 2.43 -3.80 0.00
CA ALA A 522 3.46 -4.46 0.80
C ALA A 522 4.17 -3.45 1.72
N SER A 523 4.41 -3.80 2.98
CA SER A 523 5.11 -2.92 3.93
C SER A 523 6.63 -2.93 3.76
N ASN A 524 7.24 -4.07 3.42
CA ASN A 524 8.66 -4.21 3.08
C ASN A 524 8.84 -5.19 1.93
N GLY A 525 8.68 -4.71 0.69
CA GLY A 525 8.93 -5.47 -0.54
C GLY A 525 8.12 -4.98 -1.74
N ILE A 526 8.23 -5.72 -2.84
CA ILE A 526 7.51 -5.45 -4.09
C ILE A 526 6.52 -6.55 -4.44
N LEU A 527 5.51 -6.20 -5.24
CA LEU A 527 4.43 -7.07 -5.67
C LEU A 527 4.36 -7.09 -7.20
N THR A 528 4.32 -8.29 -7.79
CA THR A 528 4.23 -8.49 -9.25
C THR A 528 3.12 -9.48 -9.57
N LEU A 529 2.19 -9.11 -10.45
CA LEU A 529 1.05 -9.95 -10.83
C LEU A 529 1.47 -11.14 -11.72
N GLY A 530 0.79 -12.28 -11.55
CA GLY A 530 1.05 -13.47 -12.37
C GLY A 530 0.55 -13.34 -13.82
N SER A 531 -0.36 -12.39 -14.08
CA SER A 531 -0.87 -12.06 -15.41
C SER A 531 -1.55 -10.69 -15.39
N THR A 532 -1.33 -9.89 -16.43
CA THR A 532 -1.98 -8.58 -16.64
C THR A 532 -3.06 -8.64 -17.75
N ALA A 533 -3.40 -9.85 -18.23
CA ALA A 533 -4.32 -10.02 -19.35
C ALA A 533 -5.78 -9.70 -19.00
N ASN A 534 -6.39 -8.77 -19.75
CA ASN A 534 -7.80 -8.34 -19.61
C ASN A 534 -8.14 -7.69 -18.25
N VAL A 535 -7.15 -7.10 -17.58
CA VAL A 535 -7.28 -6.18 -16.44
C VAL A 535 -6.56 -4.86 -16.75
N THR A 536 -6.93 -3.80 -16.04
CA THR A 536 -6.16 -2.55 -15.98
C THR A 536 -5.26 -2.63 -14.75
N VAL A 537 -3.97 -2.28 -14.89
CA VAL A 537 -2.98 -2.40 -13.80
C VAL A 537 -2.14 -1.12 -13.71
N THR A 538 -1.88 -0.68 -12.49
CA THR A 538 -0.92 0.38 -12.17
C THR A 538 -0.04 -0.04 -10.99
N GLY A 539 1.26 0.24 -11.05
CA GLY A 539 2.21 -0.05 -9.96
C GLY A 539 2.75 -1.49 -9.91
N ASP A 540 2.51 -2.31 -10.94
CA ASP A 540 3.07 -3.67 -11.05
C ASP A 540 4.60 -3.66 -10.93
N GLY A 541 5.17 -4.51 -10.07
CA GLY A 541 6.59 -4.52 -9.73
C GLY A 541 7.02 -3.49 -8.67
N THR A 542 6.07 -2.86 -7.96
CA THR A 542 6.35 -1.89 -6.88
C THR A 542 5.71 -2.32 -5.55
N GLY A 543 5.92 -1.55 -4.48
CA GLY A 543 5.29 -1.81 -3.17
C GLY A 543 3.78 -1.61 -3.13
N THR A 544 3.17 -0.97 -4.13
CA THR A 544 1.70 -0.83 -4.24
C THR A 544 1.22 -1.13 -5.64
N VAL A 545 0.35 -2.14 -5.77
CA VAL A 545 -0.25 -2.57 -7.04
C VAL A 545 -1.75 -2.37 -6.99
N THR A 546 -2.29 -1.59 -7.92
CA THR A 546 -3.75 -1.50 -8.13
C THR A 546 -4.13 -2.22 -9.41
N VAL A 547 -5.08 -3.14 -9.32
CA VAL A 547 -5.62 -3.93 -10.44
C VAL A 547 -7.15 -3.82 -10.48
N SER A 548 -7.71 -3.53 -11.65
CA SER A 548 -9.16 -3.45 -11.85
C SER A 548 -9.65 -4.13 -13.13
N GLY A 549 -10.87 -4.65 -13.10
CA GLY A 549 -11.47 -5.40 -14.21
C GLY A 549 -12.61 -6.28 -13.71
N SER A 550 -13.08 -7.23 -14.53
CA SER A 550 -14.09 -8.18 -14.09
C SER A 550 -13.55 -9.06 -12.96
N LEU A 551 -14.42 -9.44 -12.01
CA LEU A 551 -14.06 -10.27 -10.85
C LEU A 551 -13.28 -11.53 -11.23
N ALA A 552 -13.62 -12.18 -12.35
CA ALA A 552 -12.90 -13.35 -12.86
C ALA A 552 -11.49 -13.02 -13.36
N ASN A 553 -11.29 -11.89 -14.05
CA ASN A 553 -9.98 -11.50 -14.56
C ASN A 553 -9.05 -11.02 -13.43
N VAL A 554 -9.58 -10.26 -12.47
CA VAL A 554 -8.87 -9.89 -11.23
C VAL A 554 -8.41 -11.14 -10.47
N ASN A 555 -9.32 -12.11 -10.27
CA ASN A 555 -8.99 -13.39 -9.64
C ASN A 555 -7.92 -14.22 -10.39
N ASN A 556 -7.82 -14.06 -11.72
CA ASN A 556 -6.78 -14.69 -12.53
C ASN A 556 -5.44 -13.95 -12.42
N ALA A 557 -5.44 -12.62 -12.36
CA ALA A 557 -4.24 -11.80 -12.17
C ALA A 557 -3.57 -12.05 -10.80
N LEU A 558 -4.40 -12.19 -9.75
CA LEU A 558 -3.96 -12.54 -8.39
C LEU A 558 -3.46 -13.98 -8.25
N ASN A 559 -3.90 -14.91 -9.10
CA ASN A 559 -3.50 -16.32 -9.06
C ASN A 559 -2.12 -16.53 -9.71
N GLY A 560 -1.07 -16.23 -8.95
CA GLY A 560 0.30 -16.09 -9.44
C GLY A 560 0.97 -14.79 -9.02
N LEU A 561 0.32 -13.96 -8.19
CA LEU A 561 0.95 -12.81 -7.52
C LEU A 561 2.24 -13.27 -6.82
N VAL A 562 3.32 -12.54 -7.02
CA VAL A 562 4.61 -12.74 -6.36
C VAL A 562 4.86 -11.57 -5.42
N PHE A 563 5.18 -11.88 -4.17
CA PHE A 563 5.82 -10.96 -3.24
C PHE A 563 7.31 -11.25 -3.20
N THR A 564 8.13 -10.24 -3.41
CA THR A 564 9.57 -10.31 -3.13
C THR A 564 9.83 -9.37 -1.96
N PRO A 565 10.49 -9.81 -0.87
CA PRO A 565 10.95 -8.91 0.18
C PRO A 565 11.76 -7.74 -0.39
N SER A 566 11.86 -6.64 0.37
CA SER A 566 12.96 -5.70 0.12
C SER A 566 14.29 -6.47 0.27
N PRO A 567 15.34 -6.14 -0.51
CA PRO A 567 16.66 -6.72 -0.32
C PRO A 567 17.09 -6.65 1.14
N ASN A 568 17.61 -7.76 1.68
CA ASN A 568 18.13 -7.88 3.04
C ASN A 568 17.11 -7.51 4.14
N PHE A 569 15.80 -7.56 3.85
CA PHE A 569 14.77 -7.39 4.86
C PHE A 569 14.47 -8.71 5.57
N ASN A 570 14.88 -8.81 6.83
CA ASN A 570 14.43 -9.83 7.75
C ASN A 570 13.42 -9.28 8.79
N GLY A 571 12.64 -10.17 9.41
CA GLY A 571 11.61 -9.85 10.40
C GLY A 571 10.16 -10.01 9.89
N LEU A 572 9.23 -9.22 10.43
CA LEU A 572 7.81 -9.30 10.10
C LEU A 572 7.42 -8.23 9.07
N THR A 573 6.91 -8.67 7.92
CA THR A 573 6.32 -7.82 6.88
C THR A 573 4.87 -8.21 6.64
N SER A 574 4.15 -7.40 5.87
CA SER A 574 2.75 -7.60 5.57
C SER A 574 2.38 -7.17 4.16
N ILE A 575 1.37 -7.84 3.60
CA ILE A 575 0.63 -7.39 2.42
C ILE A 575 -0.76 -7.01 2.89
N GLN A 576 -1.11 -5.74 2.83
CA GLN A 576 -2.48 -5.27 2.96
C GLN A 576 -3.20 -5.47 1.62
N ILE A 577 -4.42 -5.99 1.66
CA ILE A 577 -5.27 -6.17 0.49
C ILE A 577 -6.52 -5.34 0.73
N GLN A 578 -6.70 -4.26 -0.03
CA GLN A 578 -7.92 -3.47 -0.02
C GLN A 578 -8.66 -3.68 -1.35
N THR A 579 -9.91 -4.10 -1.29
CA THR A 579 -10.78 -4.20 -2.47
C THR A 579 -11.91 -3.17 -2.37
N ASP A 580 -12.17 -2.45 -3.45
CA ASP A 580 -13.29 -1.52 -3.65
C ASP A 580 -14.12 -2.02 -4.85
N ASP A 581 -15.43 -2.18 -4.70
CA ASP A 581 -16.33 -2.66 -5.77
C ASP A 581 -16.70 -1.59 -6.82
N GLY A 582 -16.38 -0.32 -6.55
CA GLY A 582 -16.72 0.84 -7.38
C GLY A 582 -18.10 1.45 -7.10
N ASN A 583 -18.87 0.86 -6.19
CA ASN A 583 -20.22 1.27 -5.78
C ASN A 583 -20.29 1.74 -4.32
N GLY A 584 -19.20 1.58 -3.55
CA GLY A 584 -19.02 2.13 -2.21
C GLY A 584 -18.83 1.08 -1.12
N GLY A 585 -18.82 -0.21 -1.45
CA GLY A 585 -18.37 -1.27 -0.55
C GLY A 585 -16.86 -1.46 -0.66
N THR A 586 -16.23 -1.67 0.50
CA THR A 586 -14.79 -1.95 0.57
C THR A 586 -14.51 -3.01 1.62
N ASP A 587 -13.48 -3.82 1.38
CA ASP A 587 -12.96 -4.80 2.33
C ASP A 587 -11.45 -4.69 2.44
N THR A 588 -10.89 -4.99 3.61
CA THR A 588 -9.47 -4.78 3.91
C THR A 588 -8.92 -5.84 4.84
N ASP A 589 -8.02 -6.66 4.30
CA ASP A 589 -7.31 -7.70 5.02
C ASP A 589 -5.80 -7.46 5.04
N SER A 590 -5.08 -8.29 5.80
CA SER A 590 -3.62 -8.32 5.79
C SER A 590 -3.08 -9.73 5.96
N ILE A 591 -2.11 -10.07 5.13
CA ILE A 591 -1.28 -11.28 5.28
C ILE A 591 0.00 -10.86 5.98
N THR A 592 0.34 -11.49 7.11
CA THR A 592 1.66 -11.37 7.74
C THR A 592 2.60 -12.43 7.19
N ILE A 593 3.80 -12.00 6.82
CA ILE A 593 4.89 -12.85 6.32
C ILE A 593 6.06 -12.70 7.28
N THR A 594 6.65 -13.81 7.68
CA THR A 594 7.93 -13.81 8.42
C THR A 594 9.04 -14.05 7.42
N VAL A 595 9.96 -13.10 7.32
CA VAL A 595 11.19 -13.25 6.55
C VAL A 595 12.30 -13.59 7.54
N ASN A 596 12.89 -14.77 7.40
CA ASN A 596 13.99 -15.22 8.25
C ASN A 596 15.31 -14.66 7.70
N PRO A 597 16.24 -14.22 8.57
CA PRO A 597 17.56 -13.79 8.14
C PRO A 597 18.36 -14.93 7.50
N GLN A 598 19.28 -14.59 6.61
CA GLN A 598 20.31 -15.43 6.00
C GLN A 598 21.66 -14.72 6.15
N PRO A 599 22.74 -15.42 6.56
CA PRO A 599 24.03 -14.79 6.81
C PRO A 599 24.54 -13.99 5.62
N ASP A 600 24.45 -12.67 5.76
CA ASP A 600 24.93 -11.68 4.80
C ASP A 600 26.30 -11.16 5.25
N PRO A 601 27.22 -10.88 4.31
CA PRO A 601 28.46 -10.20 4.66
C PRO A 601 28.17 -8.74 5.04
N PRO A 602 28.92 -8.15 6.00
CA PRO A 602 28.82 -6.72 6.29
C PRO A 602 28.95 -5.85 5.02
N ALA A 603 28.16 -4.79 4.95
CA ALA A 603 28.19 -3.82 3.87
C ALA A 603 29.10 -2.63 4.23
N LEU A 604 29.84 -2.16 3.22
CA LEU A 604 30.77 -1.04 3.31
C LEU A 604 30.50 -0.03 2.20
N ASP A 605 30.42 1.24 2.56
CA ASP A 605 30.43 2.37 1.64
C ASP A 605 31.32 3.47 2.23
N LEU A 606 32.31 3.92 1.45
CA LEU A 606 33.23 4.97 1.87
C LEU A 606 32.82 6.36 1.35
N ASN A 607 31.80 6.49 0.49
CA ASN A 607 31.56 7.74 -0.26
C ASN A 607 30.09 8.14 -0.48
N GLY A 608 29.11 7.43 0.07
CA GLY A 608 27.68 7.76 -0.10
C GLY A 608 27.07 7.32 -1.44
N SER A 609 27.87 6.75 -2.34
CA SER A 609 27.39 6.11 -3.56
C SER A 609 27.04 4.64 -3.31
N ALA A 610 26.63 3.91 -4.34
CA ALA A 610 26.32 2.49 -4.17
C ALA A 610 27.49 1.71 -3.51
N SER A 611 27.18 0.92 -2.48
CA SER A 611 28.16 0.15 -1.69
C SER A 611 29.15 -0.62 -2.57
N GLY A 612 30.43 -0.59 -2.18
CA GLY A 612 31.54 -1.15 -2.96
C GLY A 612 32.22 -0.18 -3.93
N GLN A 613 31.86 1.10 -3.95
CA GLN A 613 32.54 2.13 -4.76
C GLN A 613 33.76 2.71 -4.03
N ASN A 614 34.83 3.00 -4.78
CA ASN A 614 36.07 3.54 -4.22
C ASN A 614 35.92 5.00 -3.76
N PHE A 615 36.67 5.38 -2.72
CA PHE A 615 36.86 6.76 -2.29
C PHE A 615 38.25 7.24 -2.72
N SER A 616 38.41 8.55 -2.94
CA SER A 616 39.71 9.15 -3.25
C SER A 616 39.84 10.54 -2.65
N ASN A 617 41.04 10.86 -2.17
CA ASN A 617 41.40 12.19 -1.66
C ASN A 617 42.85 12.51 -2.03
N THR A 618 43.29 13.74 -1.79
CA THR A 618 44.68 14.16 -2.02
C THR A 618 45.24 14.79 -0.75
N VAL A 619 46.49 14.45 -0.40
CA VAL A 619 47.34 15.22 0.52
C VAL A 619 48.35 15.95 -0.34
N ILE A 620 48.54 17.22 -0.04
CA ILE A 620 49.59 18.09 -0.56
C ILE A 620 50.39 18.50 0.70
N GLY A 621 51.71 18.44 0.62
CA GLY A 621 52.63 18.88 1.66
C GLY A 621 52.59 18.08 2.97
N SER A 622 53.39 18.53 3.93
CA SER A 622 53.53 17.87 5.24
C SER A 622 52.42 18.23 6.22
N GLY A 623 52.13 17.32 7.16
CA GLY A 623 51.26 17.54 8.30
C GLY A 623 49.76 17.67 7.99
N ILE A 624 49.33 17.72 6.73
CA ILE A 624 47.91 17.88 6.38
C ILE A 624 47.14 16.57 6.55
N ALA A 625 46.13 16.59 7.42
CA ALA A 625 45.27 15.44 7.70
C ALA A 625 43.99 15.45 6.84
N VAL A 626 43.77 14.40 6.05
CA VAL A 626 42.61 14.25 5.16
C VAL A 626 41.83 12.98 5.47
N ASN A 627 40.50 12.99 5.27
CA ASN A 627 39.69 11.79 5.52
C ASN A 627 40.01 10.68 4.49
N VAL A 628 39.98 9.41 4.92
CA VAL A 628 40.05 8.22 4.02
C VAL A 628 38.67 7.64 3.68
N ALA A 629 37.62 8.34 4.10
CA ALA A 629 36.23 8.09 3.74
C ALA A 629 35.44 9.41 3.85
N SER A 630 34.26 9.48 3.26
CA SER A 630 33.37 10.64 3.41
C SER A 630 32.95 10.81 4.88
N ALA A 631 33.42 11.87 5.53
CA ALA A 631 33.14 12.18 6.93
C ALA A 631 31.63 12.37 7.24
N THR A 632 30.79 12.54 6.22
CA THR A 632 29.35 12.72 6.35
C THR A 632 28.51 11.60 5.75
N GLU A 633 29.01 10.88 4.75
CA GLU A 633 28.20 9.94 3.95
C GLU A 633 28.65 8.48 4.06
N ALA A 634 29.90 8.20 4.44
CA ALA A 634 30.38 6.82 4.60
C ALA A 634 29.50 6.01 5.58
N THR A 635 29.26 4.74 5.31
CA THR A 635 28.50 3.83 6.17
C THR A 635 29.18 2.48 6.31
N GLY A 636 29.09 1.93 7.51
CA GLY A 636 29.45 0.56 7.83
C GLY A 636 28.27 -0.05 8.56
N GLU A 637 27.57 -0.95 7.89
CA GLU A 637 26.37 -1.61 8.41
C GLU A 637 26.42 -3.09 8.06
N ASP A 638 26.03 -3.93 9.01
CA ASP A 638 25.79 -5.34 8.76
C ASP A 638 24.27 -5.59 8.59
N PRO A 639 23.82 -6.20 7.48
CA PRO A 639 22.39 -6.38 7.19
C PRO A 639 21.66 -7.31 8.17
N ASP A 640 22.37 -8.26 8.81
CA ASP A 640 21.79 -9.14 9.83
C ASP A 640 21.59 -8.42 11.18
N GLY A 641 22.27 -7.29 11.40
CA GLY A 641 22.14 -6.45 12.59
C GLY A 641 23.49 -5.92 13.07
N ASP A 642 23.66 -5.76 14.38
CA ASP A 642 24.96 -5.39 14.97
C ASP A 642 25.87 -6.65 15.10
N GLU A 643 26.23 -7.32 13.99
CA GLU A 643 27.04 -8.57 14.06
C GLU A 643 28.54 -8.39 13.76
N VAL A 644 28.98 -7.24 13.22
CA VAL A 644 30.40 -6.96 12.89
C VAL A 644 31.35 -7.23 14.07
N GLN A 645 32.35 -8.07 13.89
CA GLN A 645 33.36 -8.40 14.91
C GLN A 645 34.75 -7.81 14.60
N THR A 646 35.14 -7.77 13.33
CA THR A 646 36.48 -7.36 12.89
C THR A 646 36.41 -6.49 11.64
N ILE A 647 37.17 -5.41 11.61
CA ILE A 647 37.41 -4.57 10.43
C ILE A 647 38.90 -4.71 10.09
N THR A 648 39.22 -4.92 8.82
CA THR A 648 40.60 -5.07 8.34
C THR A 648 40.87 -4.05 7.25
N ILE A 649 41.99 -3.33 7.38
CA ILE A 649 42.50 -2.40 6.37
C ILE A 649 43.82 -2.98 5.86
N ALA A 650 43.84 -3.45 4.61
CA ALA A 650 45.09 -3.82 3.95
C ALA A 650 45.73 -2.57 3.34
N LEU A 651 47.05 -2.43 3.54
CA LEU A 651 47.84 -1.25 3.17
C LEU A 651 48.65 -1.56 1.91
N SER A 652 48.78 -0.58 1.01
CA SER A 652 49.71 -0.60 -0.11
C SER A 652 50.15 0.82 -0.44
N GLY A 653 51.39 1.00 -0.92
CA GLY A 653 51.95 2.31 -1.26
C GLY A 653 52.60 3.07 -0.10
N VAL A 654 52.48 2.59 1.14
CA VAL A 654 53.18 3.16 2.31
C VAL A 654 54.70 3.18 2.05
N ALA A 655 55.29 4.38 2.13
CA ALA A 655 56.68 4.68 1.81
C ALA A 655 57.42 5.38 2.98
N ASP A 656 56.77 6.29 3.72
CA ASP A 656 57.42 7.10 4.78
C ASP A 656 57.28 6.50 6.19
N GLY A 657 56.86 5.24 6.27
CA GLY A 657 56.93 4.40 7.46
C GLY A 657 56.14 4.94 8.66
N ALA A 658 56.86 5.44 9.68
CA ALA A 658 56.25 5.92 10.93
C ALA A 658 55.66 7.34 10.81
N ASN A 659 56.05 8.10 9.77
CA ASN A 659 55.52 9.43 9.49
C ASN A 659 54.13 9.37 8.84
N GLU A 660 53.78 8.25 8.21
CA GLU A 660 52.42 7.99 7.75
C GLU A 660 51.55 7.51 8.91
N ILE A 661 50.47 8.24 9.16
CA ILE A 661 49.60 8.05 10.33
C ILE A 661 48.16 7.94 9.87
N LEU A 662 47.46 6.89 10.30
CA LEU A 662 46.01 6.89 10.32
C LEU A 662 45.51 7.28 11.71
N THR A 663 44.70 8.34 11.82
CA THR A 663 43.96 8.60 13.06
C THR A 663 42.73 7.72 13.09
N ILE A 664 42.70 6.71 13.98
CA ILE A 664 41.61 5.72 14.05
C ILE A 664 40.92 5.85 15.41
N GLY A 665 39.65 6.25 15.41
CA GLY A 665 38.89 6.49 16.65
C GLY A 665 39.53 7.57 17.54
N GLY A 666 40.03 8.64 16.92
CA GLY A 666 40.68 9.76 17.60
C GLY A 666 42.08 9.47 18.17
N THR A 667 42.70 8.34 17.80
CA THR A 667 44.07 7.98 18.20
C THR A 667 44.96 7.89 16.97
N ALA A 668 46.10 8.59 16.97
CA ALA A 668 47.12 8.47 15.93
C ALA A 668 47.71 7.05 15.93
N VAL A 669 47.72 6.41 14.76
CA VAL A 669 48.27 5.07 14.54
C VAL A 669 49.28 5.16 13.38
N PRO A 670 50.60 5.25 13.69
CA PRO A 670 51.65 5.13 12.70
C PRO A 670 51.55 3.82 11.92
N LEU A 671 51.86 3.82 10.62
CA LEU A 671 51.72 2.67 9.72
C LEU A 671 52.89 1.66 9.81
N VAL A 672 53.31 1.38 11.05
CA VAL A 672 54.36 0.40 11.40
C VAL A 672 53.87 -0.59 12.46
N ASP A 673 54.52 -1.75 12.58
CA ASP A 673 54.15 -2.82 13.52
C ASP A 673 53.91 -2.29 14.96
N GLY A 674 52.68 -2.44 15.46
CA GLY A 674 52.28 -1.80 16.71
C GLY A 674 50.85 -2.11 17.15
N SER A 675 50.45 -1.53 18.28
CA SER A 675 49.10 -1.65 18.82
C SER A 675 48.65 -0.38 19.52
N ALA A 676 47.41 0.04 19.25
CA ALA A 676 46.78 1.24 19.80
C ALA A 676 45.33 0.95 20.24
N THR A 677 44.70 1.94 20.87
CA THR A 677 43.27 1.87 21.23
C THR A 677 42.58 3.20 20.97
N GLY A 678 41.58 3.21 20.09
CA GLY A 678 40.74 4.38 19.78
C GLY A 678 39.32 4.22 20.31
N THR A 679 38.49 5.26 20.25
CA THR A 679 37.06 5.20 20.62
C THR A 679 36.22 6.00 19.63
N ALA A 680 35.17 5.38 19.07
CA ALA A 680 34.21 6.03 18.18
C ALA A 680 32.79 5.53 18.46
N GLY A 681 31.79 6.41 18.36
CA GLY A 681 30.36 6.16 18.65
C GLY A 681 30.00 5.85 20.12
N GLY A 682 30.92 5.23 20.87
CA GLY A 682 30.73 4.74 22.24
C GLY A 682 31.51 3.44 22.50
N THR A 683 31.93 2.76 21.44
CA THR A 683 32.80 1.58 21.50
C THR A 683 34.28 1.97 21.49
N THR A 684 35.04 1.39 22.42
CA THR A 684 36.51 1.42 22.41
C THR A 684 37.02 0.23 21.58
N PHE A 685 37.91 0.53 20.65
CA PHE A 685 38.50 -0.40 19.70
C PHE A 685 39.92 -0.76 20.12
N ALA A 686 40.31 -2.02 19.93
CA ALA A 686 41.70 -2.46 19.90
C ALA A 686 42.16 -2.47 18.44
N ILE A 687 43.25 -1.75 18.16
CA ILE A 687 43.83 -1.57 16.84
C ILE A 687 45.21 -2.20 16.85
N ALA A 688 45.50 -3.05 15.86
CA ALA A 688 46.81 -3.69 15.72
C ALA A 688 47.29 -3.54 14.27
N VAL A 689 48.51 -3.05 14.09
CA VAL A 689 49.20 -2.97 12.81
C VAL A 689 50.22 -4.11 12.77
N SER A 690 50.20 -4.92 11.72
CA SER A 690 51.17 -6.00 11.50
C SER A 690 51.44 -6.17 10.02
N GLY A 691 52.67 -5.85 9.60
CA GLY A 691 53.04 -5.67 8.20
C GLY A 691 52.08 -4.69 7.51
N SER A 692 51.68 -5.03 6.29
CA SER A 692 50.74 -4.25 5.48
C SER A 692 49.26 -4.46 5.86
N THR A 693 48.94 -4.65 7.14
CA THR A 693 47.56 -4.91 7.58
C THR A 693 47.25 -4.30 8.95
N ILE A 694 46.19 -3.52 9.02
CA ILE A 694 45.58 -3.05 10.26
C ILE A 694 44.36 -3.90 10.57
N THR A 695 44.30 -4.46 11.78
CA THR A 695 43.15 -5.18 12.30
C THR A 695 42.51 -4.37 13.43
N ILE A 696 41.22 -4.10 13.32
CA ILE A 696 40.43 -3.34 14.30
C ILE A 696 39.33 -4.24 14.85
N THR A 697 39.26 -4.35 16.17
CA THR A 697 38.25 -5.17 16.89
C THR A 697 37.72 -4.43 18.10
N ARG A 698 36.59 -4.85 18.66
CA ARG A 698 36.09 -4.31 19.93
C ARG A 698 37.01 -4.67 21.10
N GLN A 699 37.44 -3.68 21.88
CA GLN A 699 38.24 -3.93 23.08
C GLN A 699 37.42 -4.75 24.11
N GLY A 700 37.98 -5.89 24.54
CA GLY A 700 37.29 -6.86 25.40
C GLY A 700 36.44 -7.90 24.65
N GLY A 701 36.36 -7.81 23.32
CA GLY A 701 35.64 -8.74 22.45
C GLY A 701 34.13 -8.48 22.35
N GLY A 702 33.47 -9.25 21.49
CA GLY A 702 32.07 -9.09 21.13
C GLY A 702 31.86 -8.19 19.91
N ILE A 703 30.59 -7.91 19.62
CA ILE A 703 30.11 -7.19 18.43
C ILE A 703 30.35 -5.67 18.49
N ILE A 704 30.57 -5.07 17.32
CA ILE A 704 30.66 -3.63 17.07
C ILE A 704 29.28 -3.17 16.54
N PRO A 705 28.59 -2.24 17.21
CA PRO A 705 27.33 -1.71 16.69
C PRO A 705 27.49 -0.96 15.37
N ASN A 706 26.52 -1.07 14.46
CA ASN A 706 26.55 -0.43 13.14
C ASN A 706 26.70 1.10 13.23
N ALA A 707 26.09 1.73 14.24
CA ALA A 707 26.26 3.16 14.52
C ALA A 707 27.72 3.52 14.90
N ASP A 708 28.40 2.67 15.67
CA ASP A 708 29.78 2.88 16.11
C ASP A 708 30.78 2.55 14.99
N PHE A 709 30.48 1.56 14.14
CA PHE A 709 31.23 1.23 12.94
C PHE A 709 31.18 2.38 11.92
N THR A 710 29.98 2.89 11.64
CA THR A 710 29.79 4.09 10.80
C THR A 710 30.49 5.32 11.39
N ALA A 711 30.40 5.53 12.70
CA ALA A 711 31.12 6.62 13.38
C ALA A 711 32.66 6.45 13.33
N LEU A 712 33.16 5.21 13.34
CA LEU A 712 34.57 4.92 13.19
C LEU A 712 35.04 5.29 11.77
N LEU A 713 34.40 4.76 10.72
CA LEU A 713 34.79 5.00 9.32
C LEU A 713 34.85 6.50 8.98
N ARG A 714 33.82 7.26 9.39
CA ARG A 714 33.74 8.72 9.17
C ARG A 714 34.82 9.52 9.91
N GLY A 715 35.46 8.92 10.91
CA GLY A 715 36.49 9.55 11.72
C GLY A 715 37.91 9.06 11.42
N ILE A 716 38.13 8.29 10.35
CA ILE A 716 39.49 7.90 9.93
C ILE A 716 40.07 8.97 9.00
N THR A 717 41.18 9.56 9.43
CA THR A 717 42.02 10.43 8.58
C THR A 717 43.38 9.79 8.34
N TYR A 718 43.99 10.13 7.22
CA TYR A 718 45.39 9.92 6.88
C TYR A 718 46.14 11.25 6.97
N GLN A 719 47.39 11.19 7.39
CA GLN A 719 48.33 12.30 7.49
C GLN A 719 49.74 11.76 7.21
N ASN A 720 50.60 12.55 6.57
CA ASN A 720 52.03 12.28 6.48
C ASN A 720 52.77 13.41 7.21
N ASN A 721 53.69 13.07 8.11
CA ASN A 721 54.46 14.05 8.90
C ASN A 721 55.94 14.11 8.48
N ARG A 722 56.31 13.53 7.33
CA ARG A 722 57.66 13.74 6.77
C ARG A 722 57.70 15.16 6.16
N PRO A 723 58.75 15.96 6.41
CA PRO A 723 58.94 17.29 5.82
C PRO A 723 58.68 17.29 4.30
N THR A 724 59.35 16.38 3.58
CA THR A 724 59.15 16.08 2.16
C THR A 724 58.42 14.73 1.96
N PRO A 725 57.07 14.68 1.84
CA PRO A 725 56.33 13.42 1.69
C PRO A 725 56.71 12.65 0.42
N THR A 726 56.94 11.32 0.49
CA THR A 726 57.18 10.55 -0.74
C THR A 726 55.92 10.52 -1.62
N ASP A 727 56.04 10.99 -2.85
CA ASP A 727 54.97 11.00 -3.85
C ASP A 727 54.26 9.64 -4.07
N GLY A 728 52.95 9.70 -4.35
CA GLY A 728 52.18 8.59 -4.92
C GLY A 728 51.05 7.99 -4.07
N ASP A 729 50.30 7.07 -4.69
CA ASP A 729 49.06 6.48 -4.15
C ASP A 729 49.27 5.66 -2.86
N ARG A 730 48.68 6.12 -1.75
CA ARG A 730 48.45 5.31 -0.54
C ARG A 730 47.08 4.65 -0.62
N VAL A 731 47.06 3.32 -0.70
CA VAL A 731 45.86 2.53 -0.99
C VAL A 731 45.44 1.73 0.25
N PHE A 732 44.27 2.08 0.77
CA PHE A 732 43.65 1.47 1.95
C PHE A 732 42.46 0.60 1.51
N THR A 733 42.63 -0.72 1.57
CA THR A 733 41.56 -1.67 1.20
C THR A 733 40.82 -2.16 2.44
N PHE A 734 39.60 -1.66 2.62
CA PHE A 734 38.72 -1.98 3.74
C PHE A 734 37.94 -3.27 3.50
N THR A 735 37.89 -4.13 4.51
CA THR A 735 36.96 -5.26 4.62
C THR A 735 36.42 -5.37 6.04
N ALA A 736 35.21 -5.91 6.21
CA ALA A 736 34.60 -6.17 7.52
C ALA A 736 34.04 -7.59 7.59
N SER A 737 34.08 -8.18 8.79
CA SER A 737 33.57 -9.52 9.07
C SER A 737 32.80 -9.57 10.38
N ASP A 738 31.62 -10.15 10.30
CA ASP A 738 30.72 -10.63 11.36
C ASP A 738 31.22 -11.93 12.04
N GLY A 739 32.26 -12.55 11.47
CA GLY A 739 32.82 -13.84 11.91
C GLY A 739 32.24 -15.07 11.18
N THR A 740 31.20 -14.93 10.35
CA THR A 740 30.68 -16.01 9.48
C THR A 740 30.93 -15.75 7.99
N ALA A 741 30.90 -14.48 7.58
CA ALA A 741 31.14 -13.98 6.24
C ALA A 741 32.18 -12.84 6.25
N THR A 742 32.40 -12.20 5.10
CA THR A 742 33.30 -11.04 4.96
C THR A 742 32.82 -10.19 3.79
N SER A 743 32.82 -8.86 3.98
CA SER A 743 32.44 -7.88 2.96
C SER A 743 33.23 -8.04 1.66
N SER A 744 32.66 -7.55 0.56
CA SER A 744 33.50 -7.19 -0.58
C SER A 744 34.52 -6.12 -0.15
N PRO A 745 35.75 -6.10 -0.72
CA PRO A 745 36.72 -5.06 -0.44
C PRO A 745 36.26 -3.72 -1.03
N VAL A 746 36.47 -2.63 -0.28
CA VAL A 746 36.24 -1.25 -0.74
C VAL A 746 37.53 -0.47 -0.58
N ILE A 747 37.92 0.29 -1.59
CA ILE A 747 39.25 0.92 -1.67
C ILE A 747 39.13 2.43 -1.43
N SER A 748 39.95 2.96 -0.53
CA SER A 748 40.31 4.39 -0.50
C SER A 748 41.71 4.56 -1.08
N THR A 749 41.87 5.50 -2.02
CA THR A 749 43.18 5.97 -2.50
C THR A 749 43.42 7.38 -2.01
N ILE A 750 44.53 7.61 -1.30
CA ILE A 750 45.03 8.94 -1.01
C ILE A 750 46.21 9.19 -1.95
N ASN A 751 46.07 10.13 -2.87
CA ASN A 751 47.20 10.60 -3.67
C ASN A 751 48.02 11.50 -2.74
N VAL A 752 49.28 11.18 -2.50
CA VAL A 752 50.22 12.06 -1.78
C VAL A 752 51.06 12.77 -2.83
N SER A 753 51.16 14.08 -2.71
CA SER A 753 52.07 14.93 -3.47
C SER A 753 52.94 15.74 -2.52
N ALA A 754 54.22 15.85 -2.84
CA ALA A 754 55.11 16.82 -2.23
C ALA A 754 54.69 18.27 -2.57
N ASP A 755 55.11 19.17 -1.70
CA ASP A 755 54.94 20.63 -1.61
C ASP A 755 55.88 20.95 -0.44
N THR A 756 57.14 21.27 -0.78
CA THR A 756 58.30 21.20 0.14
C THR A 756 58.40 22.50 0.93
N ASP A 757 58.52 23.60 0.20
CA ASP A 757 58.33 25.00 0.56
C ASP A 757 56.99 25.31 1.26
N GLY A 758 55.89 24.66 0.83
CA GLY A 758 54.56 24.83 1.42
C GLY A 758 53.74 26.00 0.88
N ASP A 759 54.04 26.56 -0.29
CA ASP A 759 53.21 27.62 -0.90
C ASP A 759 51.81 27.11 -1.34
N GLY A 760 51.67 25.79 -1.54
CA GLY A 760 50.46 25.10 -1.96
C GLY A 760 50.35 24.77 -3.45
N ILE A 761 51.41 24.98 -4.22
CA ILE A 761 51.71 24.30 -5.49
C ILE A 761 52.20 22.87 -5.13
N ILE A 762 52.68 22.11 -6.10
CA ILE A 762 53.26 20.78 -5.87
C ILE A 762 54.51 20.70 -6.73
N ASN A 763 55.58 20.10 -6.23
CA ASN A 763 56.92 20.20 -6.81
C ASN A 763 56.97 20.00 -8.34
N VAL A 764 56.26 19.00 -8.84
CA VAL A 764 56.17 18.69 -10.29
C VAL A 764 55.55 19.80 -11.18
N ASN A 765 54.93 20.82 -10.60
CA ASN A 765 54.44 22.02 -11.27
C ASN A 765 55.07 23.32 -10.71
N ASP A 766 55.92 23.19 -9.71
CA ASP A 766 56.71 24.29 -9.19
C ASP A 766 57.86 24.61 -10.15
N LEU A 767 58.58 25.68 -9.86
CA LEU A 767 59.84 26.03 -10.49
C LEU A 767 60.94 26.35 -9.46
N ASP A 768 60.63 26.42 -8.17
CA ASP A 768 61.44 26.97 -7.07
C ASP A 768 61.01 26.21 -5.79
N ASP A 769 61.42 24.93 -5.70
CA ASP A 769 60.86 23.90 -4.82
C ASP A 769 61.05 24.13 -3.30
N ASP A 770 61.95 25.04 -2.90
CA ASP A 770 62.23 25.47 -1.52
C ASP A 770 61.96 26.98 -1.27
N ASN A 771 61.73 27.76 -2.34
CA ASN A 771 61.50 29.21 -2.31
C ASN A 771 62.71 30.04 -1.84
N ASP A 772 63.94 29.61 -2.10
CA ASP A 772 65.14 30.46 -1.98
C ASP A 772 65.14 31.59 -3.06
N GLY A 773 64.38 31.42 -4.15
CA GLY A 773 64.25 32.37 -5.26
C GLY A 773 65.06 32.01 -6.51
N ILE A 774 65.88 30.95 -6.45
CA ILE A 774 66.60 30.33 -7.55
C ILE A 774 65.75 29.15 -8.08
N PRO A 775 65.48 29.04 -9.40
CA PRO A 775 64.50 28.07 -9.87
C PRO A 775 65.12 26.73 -10.30
N ASP A 776 64.70 25.59 -9.70
CA ASP A 776 65.14 24.16 -9.79
C ASP A 776 66.12 23.80 -10.91
N ALA A 777 65.77 24.24 -12.12
CA ALA A 777 66.47 23.96 -13.35
C ALA A 777 67.83 24.67 -13.44
N ILE A 778 68.12 25.58 -12.52
CA ILE A 778 69.38 26.31 -12.38
C ILE A 778 70.32 25.51 -11.46
N GLU A 779 69.97 25.29 -10.20
CA GLU A 779 70.77 24.58 -9.19
C GLU A 779 71.10 23.16 -9.70
N GLN A 780 70.08 22.40 -10.12
CA GLN A 780 70.26 21.04 -10.67
C GLN A 780 71.18 21.00 -11.91
N ASN A 781 71.32 22.11 -12.65
CA ASN A 781 72.12 22.21 -13.89
C ASN A 781 71.87 21.06 -14.90
N GLY A 782 70.67 20.48 -14.88
CA GLY A 782 70.24 19.36 -15.72
C GLY A 782 70.50 17.95 -15.18
N ASP A 783 70.98 17.77 -13.94
CA ASP A 783 70.88 16.50 -13.19
C ASP A 783 69.86 16.64 -12.02
N PRO A 784 68.67 16.03 -12.11
CA PRO A 784 67.62 16.15 -11.09
C PRO A 784 67.87 15.31 -9.82
N ASN A 785 69.14 15.02 -9.53
CA ASN A 785 69.64 14.42 -8.29
C ASN A 785 71.05 14.98 -8.03
N ARG A 786 71.28 16.25 -8.42
CA ARG A 786 72.43 17.00 -7.94
C ARG A 786 72.25 17.19 -6.43
N ASP A 787 73.37 17.10 -5.75
CA ASP A 787 73.56 16.94 -4.30
C ASP A 787 75.02 17.41 -4.16
N THR A 788 75.20 18.74 -4.02
CA THR A 788 76.47 19.43 -4.26
C THR A 788 77.46 19.20 -3.11
N ASP A 789 77.03 19.33 -1.85
CA ASP A 789 77.82 19.00 -0.65
C ASP A 789 77.88 17.47 -0.37
N GLY A 790 76.82 16.73 -0.67
CA GLY A 790 76.71 15.29 -0.43
C GLY A 790 75.96 14.88 0.85
N ASP A 791 75.21 15.77 1.51
CA ASP A 791 74.40 15.48 2.70
C ASP A 791 73.25 14.47 2.39
N GLY A 792 72.72 14.50 1.16
CA GLY A 792 71.65 13.64 0.66
C GLY A 792 70.25 14.28 0.53
N ILE A 793 70.16 15.59 0.73
CA ILE A 793 69.18 16.52 0.13
C ILE A 793 69.63 16.73 -1.34
N ILE A 794 68.87 17.47 -2.14
CA ILE A 794 69.24 17.77 -3.54
C ILE A 794 69.13 19.27 -3.73
N ASP A 795 70.03 19.88 -4.52
CA ASP A 795 70.22 21.34 -4.62
C ASP A 795 68.93 22.19 -4.88
N SER A 796 67.82 21.58 -5.29
CA SER A 796 66.53 22.27 -5.50
C SER A 796 65.49 21.98 -4.42
N ILE A 797 65.91 21.54 -3.25
CA ILE A 797 65.13 21.54 -1.99
C ILE A 797 66.08 21.85 -0.82
N ASP A 798 67.15 22.58 -1.12
CA ASP A 798 68.31 22.83 -0.28
C ASP A 798 68.53 24.33 -0.20
N LEU A 799 68.65 24.86 1.02
CA LEU A 799 68.78 26.30 1.24
C LEU A 799 70.24 26.74 1.41
N ASP A 800 71.18 25.79 1.31
CA ASP A 800 72.61 25.91 1.63
C ASP A 800 73.36 24.83 0.82
N SER A 801 73.30 24.92 -0.52
CA SER A 801 73.61 23.85 -1.50
C SER A 801 75.03 23.26 -1.42
N ASP A 802 76.01 24.03 -0.93
CA ASP A 802 77.37 23.57 -0.64
C ASP A 802 77.67 23.47 0.87
N ASN A 803 76.73 23.89 1.72
CA ASN A 803 76.77 23.80 3.18
C ASN A 803 77.94 24.57 3.80
N ASP A 804 78.23 25.76 3.26
CA ASP A 804 79.13 26.76 3.87
C ASP A 804 78.45 27.52 5.04
N GLY A 805 77.12 27.53 5.12
CA GLY A 805 76.35 28.18 6.19
C GLY A 805 75.96 29.64 5.94
N ILE A 806 76.19 30.14 4.74
CA ILE A 806 75.45 31.25 4.14
C ILE A 806 74.13 30.62 3.61
N THR A 807 73.57 31.00 2.47
CA THR A 807 72.29 30.43 1.97
C THR A 807 72.10 30.80 0.51
N ASP A 808 71.61 29.91 -0.33
CA ASP A 808 71.45 30.14 -1.78
C ASP A 808 70.77 31.49 -2.15
N LEU A 809 69.74 31.91 -1.40
CA LEU A 809 69.10 33.23 -1.52
C LEU A 809 70.07 34.44 -1.36
N ARG A 810 71.10 34.34 -0.52
CA ARG A 810 72.13 35.36 -0.26
C ARG A 810 73.21 35.40 -1.35
N GLU A 811 73.68 34.24 -1.77
CA GLU A 811 74.63 34.12 -2.89
C GLU A 811 73.97 34.28 -4.26
N SER A 812 72.64 34.27 -4.35
CA SER A 812 71.87 34.47 -5.58
C SER A 812 72.26 35.70 -6.42
N GLY A 813 72.93 36.71 -5.84
CA GLY A 813 73.24 37.98 -6.50
C GLY A 813 72.13 39.04 -6.37
N LEU A 814 71.15 38.80 -5.50
CA LEU A 814 70.27 39.83 -4.96
C LEU A 814 71.04 40.71 -3.96
N SER A 815 70.79 42.03 -3.94
CA SER A 815 71.37 42.88 -2.88
C SER A 815 70.71 42.61 -1.52
N ASP A 816 71.44 42.80 -0.42
CA ASP A 816 70.93 42.77 0.96
C ASP A 816 69.59 43.51 1.14
N SER A 817 69.44 44.64 0.47
CA SER A 817 68.23 45.48 0.54
C SER A 817 67.00 44.85 -0.12
N GLN A 818 67.22 43.90 -1.03
CA GLN A 818 66.20 43.05 -1.65
C GLN A 818 65.95 41.81 -0.79
N ILE A 819 67.01 41.09 -0.38
CA ILE A 819 66.92 39.89 0.47
C ILE A 819 66.14 40.22 1.76
N ALA A 820 66.54 41.24 2.51
CA ALA A 820 65.86 41.69 3.73
C ALA A 820 64.45 42.30 3.52
N ALA A 821 63.94 42.31 2.29
CA ALA A 821 62.58 42.67 1.93
C ALA A 821 61.76 41.48 1.37
N LEU A 822 62.42 40.36 1.06
CA LEU A 822 61.86 39.11 0.57
C LEU A 822 61.80 38.06 1.69
N ASP A 823 62.90 37.88 2.42
CA ASP A 823 63.02 37.09 3.64
C ASP A 823 63.12 38.08 4.83
N THR A 824 62.18 38.00 5.78
CA THR A 824 62.17 38.88 6.98
C THR A 824 62.45 38.16 8.29
N ASN A 825 62.71 36.85 8.20
CA ASN A 825 63.03 35.89 9.26
C ASN A 825 64.52 35.53 9.25
N ASN A 826 65.20 35.75 8.13
CA ASN A 826 66.55 35.33 7.79
C ASN A 826 66.72 33.80 7.77
N ASP A 827 65.70 33.04 7.36
CA ASP A 827 65.74 31.56 7.28
C ASP A 827 65.91 31.00 5.86
N GLY A 828 66.36 31.82 4.91
CA GLY A 828 66.70 31.42 3.54
C GLY A 828 65.49 31.37 2.61
N ILE A 829 64.27 31.34 3.15
CA ILE A 829 63.04 31.21 2.38
C ILE A 829 62.37 32.58 2.16
N ILE A 830 61.94 32.86 0.94
CA ILE A 830 61.17 34.06 0.62
C ILE A 830 59.80 34.00 1.35
N ASP A 831 59.44 35.02 2.15
CA ASP A 831 58.25 35.02 3.02
C ASP A 831 56.91 34.91 2.25
N SER A 832 56.84 35.50 1.05
CA SER A 832 55.62 35.55 0.24
C SER A 832 55.83 36.17 -1.15
N GLY A 833 54.99 35.78 -2.09
CA GLY A 833 54.91 36.42 -3.41
C GLY A 833 54.65 35.46 -4.57
N PHE A 834 54.52 34.17 -4.27
CA PHE A 834 54.45 33.07 -5.22
C PHE A 834 53.32 33.21 -6.25
N GLY A 835 53.66 32.83 -7.48
CA GLY A 835 52.83 32.99 -8.67
C GLY A 835 51.84 31.84 -8.85
N THR A 836 51.73 31.35 -10.08
CA THR A 836 51.05 30.08 -10.41
C THR A 836 52.02 28.98 -10.85
N ASN A 837 53.31 29.22 -10.60
CA ASN A 837 54.48 28.50 -11.06
C ASN A 837 55.57 28.45 -9.96
N GLY A 838 55.18 28.53 -8.69
CA GLY A 838 56.10 28.65 -7.56
C GLY A 838 56.77 30.01 -7.50
N LEU A 839 58.01 30.05 -7.99
CA LEU A 839 58.91 31.21 -8.15
C LEU A 839 58.27 32.58 -7.88
N ALA A 840 58.77 33.25 -6.86
CA ALA A 840 58.17 34.48 -6.33
C ALA A 840 58.10 35.64 -7.36
N ASP A 841 56.91 36.27 -7.52
CA ASP A 841 56.64 37.40 -8.43
C ASP A 841 57.68 38.54 -8.36
N ALA A 842 58.35 38.69 -7.21
CA ALA A 842 59.29 39.76 -6.92
C ALA A 842 60.69 39.53 -7.52
N VAL A 843 61.10 38.27 -7.72
CA VAL A 843 62.34 37.91 -8.43
C VAL A 843 62.14 37.80 -9.94
N GLU A 844 60.90 37.86 -10.43
CA GLU A 844 60.58 37.71 -11.85
C GLU A 844 60.67 39.00 -12.70
N THR A 845 60.93 38.85 -14.00
CA THR A 845 60.86 39.98 -14.96
C THR A 845 59.44 40.53 -15.12
N THR A 846 58.43 39.66 -14.98
CA THR A 846 57.00 39.95 -14.83
C THR A 846 56.35 38.74 -14.18
N SER A 847 55.37 38.92 -13.28
CA SER A 847 54.56 37.83 -12.71
C SER A 847 54.20 36.71 -13.68
N ASP A 848 54.34 35.46 -13.24
CA ASP A 848 54.15 34.21 -13.97
C ASP A 848 55.04 34.06 -15.23
N SER A 849 56.31 34.51 -15.20
CA SER A 849 57.24 34.43 -16.34
C SER A 849 58.18 33.21 -16.36
N GLY A 850 58.54 32.66 -15.20
CA GLY A 850 59.64 31.71 -15.02
C GLY A 850 60.97 32.29 -15.50
N SER A 851 61.28 33.55 -15.16
CA SER A 851 62.49 34.24 -15.63
C SER A 851 62.94 35.34 -14.67
N LEU A 852 64.11 35.15 -14.07
CA LEU A 852 64.72 36.03 -13.08
C LEU A 852 64.96 37.47 -13.60
N ASN A 853 64.84 38.44 -12.70
CA ASN A 853 65.06 39.87 -12.95
C ASN A 853 66.43 40.38 -12.47
N TYR A 854 67.18 39.55 -11.74
CA TYR A 854 68.59 39.73 -11.40
C TYR A 854 69.48 38.84 -12.30
N THR A 855 70.79 38.83 -12.04
CA THR A 855 71.75 37.91 -12.65
C THR A 855 72.37 37.12 -11.50
N LEU A 856 72.45 35.80 -11.63
CA LEU A 856 73.11 34.93 -10.65
C LEU A 856 74.56 35.37 -10.47
N ALA A 857 75.07 35.29 -9.25
CA ALA A 857 76.47 35.49 -8.98
C ALA A 857 77.32 34.29 -9.48
N ASN A 858 78.59 34.58 -9.73
CA ASN A 858 79.71 33.69 -10.05
C ASN A 858 80.92 34.64 -9.98
N SER A 859 81.37 34.91 -8.77
CA SER A 859 82.24 36.06 -8.45
C SER A 859 83.66 35.88 -9.02
N ASP A 860 84.21 34.66 -8.98
CA ASP A 860 85.50 34.30 -9.58
C ASP A 860 85.50 34.21 -11.14
N GLY A 861 84.33 33.91 -11.74
CA GLY A 861 84.14 33.72 -13.17
C GLY A 861 84.43 32.32 -13.77
N ASP A 862 84.64 31.24 -13.00
CA ASP A 862 84.91 29.89 -13.54
C ASP A 862 83.70 29.18 -14.16
N GLY A 863 82.49 29.49 -13.67
CA GLY A 863 81.21 28.92 -14.10
C GLY A 863 80.47 28.04 -13.09
N VAL A 864 80.94 27.92 -11.84
CA VAL A 864 80.14 27.53 -10.67
C VAL A 864 79.48 28.79 -10.09
N PRO A 865 78.15 28.81 -9.87
CA PRO A 865 77.52 29.95 -9.17
C PRO A 865 77.93 29.98 -7.69
N ASP A 866 78.03 31.18 -7.10
CA ASP A 866 78.43 31.40 -5.70
C ASP A 866 77.74 30.43 -4.72
N PHE A 867 76.41 30.24 -4.82
CA PHE A 867 75.62 29.33 -3.98
C PHE A 867 75.97 27.82 -4.09
N GLN A 868 77.03 27.47 -4.81
CA GLN A 868 77.49 26.10 -5.05
C GLN A 868 79.03 26.02 -5.07
N ASP A 869 79.72 27.08 -4.62
CA ASP A 869 81.16 27.20 -4.58
C ASP A 869 81.63 27.69 -3.21
N LEU A 870 82.41 26.85 -2.52
CA LEU A 870 82.91 27.10 -1.16
C LEU A 870 83.95 28.23 -1.05
N ASP A 871 84.31 28.86 -2.17
CA ASP A 871 85.42 29.80 -2.41
C ASP A 871 84.97 30.73 -3.57
N SER A 872 83.92 31.54 -3.33
CA SER A 872 83.11 32.20 -4.36
C SER A 872 83.86 33.18 -5.26
N ASP A 873 84.92 33.83 -4.77
CA ASP A 873 85.81 34.69 -5.55
C ASP A 873 87.13 34.03 -5.99
N GLY A 874 87.42 32.81 -5.50
CA GLY A 874 88.53 31.98 -5.93
C GLY A 874 89.90 32.43 -5.40
N ASP A 875 89.94 33.16 -4.29
CA ASP A 875 91.16 33.60 -3.63
C ASP A 875 91.86 32.44 -2.86
N GLY A 876 91.10 31.49 -2.32
CA GLY A 876 91.58 30.32 -1.57
C GLY A 876 91.47 30.41 -0.05
N LEU A 877 90.76 31.39 0.49
CA LEU A 877 89.95 31.30 1.70
C LEU A 877 88.68 30.49 1.40
N PHE A 878 87.68 30.56 2.28
CA PHE A 878 86.43 29.82 2.15
C PHE A 878 85.33 30.67 2.76
N ASP A 879 84.21 30.78 2.05
CA ASP A 879 83.09 31.69 2.34
C ASP A 879 82.62 31.60 3.81
N LEU A 880 82.50 30.38 4.35
CA LEU A 880 82.22 30.08 5.76
C LEU A 880 83.13 30.85 6.75
N LEU A 881 84.42 30.97 6.46
CA LEU A 881 85.38 31.64 7.33
C LEU A 881 85.25 33.16 7.23
N GLU A 882 85.06 33.69 6.02
CA GLU A 882 84.98 35.12 5.71
C GLU A 882 83.64 35.73 6.12
N ALA A 883 82.57 34.93 6.14
CA ALA A 883 81.32 35.23 6.83
C ALA A 883 81.43 35.13 8.38
N GLY A 884 82.62 34.85 8.92
CA GLY A 884 82.88 34.82 10.37
C GLY A 884 82.42 33.53 11.07
N GLY A 885 82.30 32.43 10.33
CA GLY A 885 81.96 31.10 10.82
C GLY A 885 83.13 30.38 11.52
N THR A 886 83.17 29.06 11.43
CA THR A 886 84.25 28.26 12.06
C THR A 886 84.44 26.93 11.35
N ASP A 887 85.56 26.82 10.63
CA ASP A 887 86.03 25.59 10.01
C ASP A 887 87.28 25.06 10.75
N ILE A 888 87.16 23.90 11.42
CA ILE A 888 88.27 23.29 12.18
C ILE A 888 89.09 22.29 11.33
N ASP A 889 88.52 21.73 10.26
CA ASP A 889 89.20 20.70 9.45
C ASP A 889 89.60 21.13 8.02
N ASN A 890 89.26 22.37 7.68
CA ASN A 890 89.66 23.17 6.53
C ASN A 890 89.09 22.61 5.22
N ASN A 891 87.78 22.39 5.17
CA ASN A 891 87.03 21.88 4.02
C ASN A 891 85.98 22.85 3.45
N GLY A 892 85.71 24.00 4.09
CA GLY A 892 84.72 24.99 3.66
C GLY A 892 83.30 24.77 4.20
N GLU A 893 82.97 23.55 4.64
CA GLU A 893 81.62 23.18 5.07
C GLU A 893 81.40 23.40 6.59
N ILE A 894 80.13 23.55 7.04
CA ILE A 894 79.80 23.68 8.46
C ILE A 894 80.24 22.47 9.29
N ASP A 895 81.12 22.74 10.24
CA ASP A 895 81.71 21.76 11.14
C ASP A 895 80.67 21.12 12.10
N ASN A 896 80.53 19.79 12.04
CA ASN A 896 79.54 18.97 12.77
C ASN A 896 78.08 19.16 12.32
N PHE A 897 77.87 19.37 11.01
CA PHE A 897 76.56 19.45 10.37
C PHE A 897 75.47 18.54 10.97
N SER A 898 74.30 19.15 11.16
CA SER A 898 73.10 18.55 11.72
C SER A 898 71.92 19.35 11.21
N ASP A 899 71.06 18.73 10.41
CA ASP A 899 69.77 19.30 10.02
C ASP A 899 68.64 18.52 10.71
N GLY A 900 67.91 19.20 11.60
CA GLY A 900 66.75 18.66 12.30
C GLY A 900 65.45 18.65 11.48
N ASN A 901 65.40 19.43 10.40
CA ASN A 901 64.22 19.77 9.60
C ASN A 901 64.17 19.01 8.28
N ALA A 902 65.33 18.67 7.71
CA ALA A 902 65.53 18.27 6.32
C ALA A 902 65.17 19.39 5.31
N ASN A 903 65.82 20.56 5.43
CA ASN A 903 65.76 21.72 4.53
C ASN A 903 67.15 22.28 4.13
N GLY A 904 68.23 21.53 4.33
CA GLY A 904 69.58 21.93 3.90
C GLY A 904 70.34 22.69 4.97
N LEU A 905 69.83 23.89 5.30
CA LEU A 905 70.49 24.83 6.23
C LEU A 905 70.75 24.22 7.63
N GLY A 906 72.02 24.19 8.05
CA GLY A 906 72.43 23.55 9.30
C GLY A 906 71.85 24.15 10.59
N ASP A 907 71.52 23.30 11.58
CA ASP A 907 70.89 23.63 12.90
C ASP A 907 71.59 24.80 13.65
N SER A 908 72.88 25.02 13.41
CA SER A 908 73.69 26.10 14.00
C SER A 908 73.37 27.48 13.45
N VAL A 909 73.06 27.57 12.16
CA VAL A 909 72.79 28.82 11.43
C VAL A 909 71.29 29.02 11.19
N ASP A 910 70.51 27.96 11.01
CA ASP A 910 69.05 28.02 10.77
C ASP A 910 68.23 28.65 11.92
N PRO A 911 67.57 29.82 11.73
CA PRO A 911 66.67 30.40 12.72
C PRO A 911 65.43 29.55 13.03
N SER A 912 64.99 28.71 12.09
CA SER A 912 63.80 27.87 12.19
C SER A 912 63.99 26.75 13.22
N SER A 913 65.19 26.13 13.26
CA SER A 913 65.65 25.23 14.32
C SER A 913 66.25 25.95 15.53
N GLY A 914 66.52 27.26 15.41
CA GLY A 914 66.87 28.15 16.52
C GLY A 914 68.37 28.43 16.65
N GLY A 915 69.13 28.23 15.57
CA GLY A 915 70.47 28.73 15.34
C GLY A 915 70.54 30.25 15.18
N THR A 916 71.60 30.74 14.55
CA THR A 916 71.80 32.16 14.26
C THR A 916 72.57 32.29 12.95
N PRO A 917 72.00 32.91 11.89
CA PRO A 917 72.66 33.03 10.60
C PRO A 917 74.01 33.74 10.70
N LEU A 918 74.92 33.41 9.80
CA LEU A 918 76.18 34.13 9.67
C LEU A 918 75.92 35.61 9.35
N PRO A 919 76.74 36.55 9.86
CA PRO A 919 76.68 37.94 9.46
C PRO A 919 77.14 38.09 8.01
N VAL A 920 76.56 39.06 7.30
CA VAL A 920 77.22 39.61 6.10
C VAL A 920 78.34 40.52 6.62
N LEU A 921 79.58 40.10 6.43
CA LEU A 921 80.76 40.93 6.65
C LEU A 921 81.11 41.66 5.34
N ASP A 922 81.50 42.92 5.51
CA ASP A 922 81.78 43.95 4.50
C ASP A 922 82.77 44.87 5.25
N THR A 923 84.04 44.49 5.24
CA THR A 923 85.07 45.03 6.16
C THR A 923 85.39 46.49 5.84
N ASP A 924 85.54 46.84 4.56
CA ASP A 924 85.86 48.20 4.11
C ASP A 924 84.61 49.12 3.95
N GLY A 925 83.42 48.54 3.74
CA GLY A 925 82.16 49.25 3.55
C GLY A 925 81.86 49.67 2.10
N ASP A 926 82.50 49.06 1.10
CA ASP A 926 82.26 49.22 -0.33
C ASP A 926 80.86 48.73 -0.74
N GLY A 927 80.42 47.61 -0.15
CA GLY A 927 79.13 46.95 -0.41
C GLY A 927 79.21 45.67 -1.27
N VAL A 928 80.40 45.20 -1.62
CA VAL A 928 80.71 43.76 -1.75
C VAL A 928 80.76 43.15 -0.33
N ALA A 929 80.70 41.82 -0.22
CA ALA A 929 80.82 41.12 1.05
C ALA A 929 82.09 40.28 1.01
N ASN A 930 82.79 40.11 2.14
CA ASN A 930 84.16 39.56 2.19
C ASN A 930 84.34 38.26 1.38
N TYR A 931 83.41 37.30 1.51
CA TYR A 931 83.40 36.04 0.76
C TYR A 931 83.21 36.18 -0.78
N ARG A 932 83.20 37.40 -1.31
CA ARG A 932 83.15 37.73 -2.75
C ARG A 932 84.10 38.90 -3.09
N ASP A 933 85.00 39.24 -2.17
CA ASP A 933 85.92 40.37 -2.23
C ASP A 933 87.37 39.90 -2.12
N LEU A 934 88.09 40.01 -3.23
CA LEU A 934 89.50 39.60 -3.31
C LEU A 934 90.47 40.45 -2.46
N ASP A 935 90.00 41.57 -1.89
CA ASP A 935 90.78 42.62 -1.19
C ASP A 935 89.90 43.20 -0.07
N SER A 936 89.51 42.35 0.90
CA SER A 936 88.38 42.55 1.83
C SER A 936 88.44 43.83 2.67
N ASP A 937 89.63 44.33 3.01
CA ASP A 937 89.82 45.60 3.73
C ASP A 937 90.25 46.78 2.83
N ASN A 938 90.49 46.50 1.55
CA ASN A 938 90.86 47.42 0.48
C ASN A 938 92.18 48.20 0.71
N ASP A 939 93.15 47.58 1.37
CA ASP A 939 94.54 48.08 1.42
C ASP A 939 95.24 47.99 0.03
N GLY A 940 94.77 47.11 -0.87
CA GLY A 940 95.32 46.93 -2.22
C GLY A 940 96.34 45.79 -2.37
N ILE A 941 96.46 44.92 -1.37
CA ILE A 941 97.10 43.61 -1.42
C ILE A 941 96.05 42.64 -2.02
N LEU A 942 95.72 41.51 -1.39
CA LEU A 942 94.84 40.46 -1.91
C LEU A 942 94.77 39.40 -0.82
N ASP A 943 93.63 39.07 -0.22
CA ASP A 943 93.48 38.20 0.95
C ASP A 943 94.42 36.96 0.94
N SER A 944 94.46 36.24 -0.18
CA SER A 944 95.31 35.07 -0.52
C SER A 944 96.82 35.29 -0.33
N THR A 945 97.26 36.55 -0.42
CA THR A 945 98.63 37.03 -0.34
C THR A 945 99.01 37.34 1.10
N GLU A 946 98.17 38.02 1.88
CA GLU A 946 98.37 38.17 3.33
C GLU A 946 98.38 36.82 4.02
N GLN A 947 97.32 36.03 3.80
CA GLN A 947 97.09 34.74 4.43
C GLN A 947 98.16 33.70 4.03
N ASN A 948 98.76 33.84 2.85
CA ASN A 948 99.94 33.08 2.38
C ASN A 948 99.72 31.54 2.47
N GLY A 949 98.49 31.09 2.23
CA GLY A 949 98.09 29.68 2.32
C GLY A 949 97.91 29.13 3.75
N ASN A 950 97.74 30.01 4.74
CA ASN A 950 97.21 29.69 6.07
C ASN A 950 95.96 30.55 6.30
N PRO A 951 94.73 30.06 6.11
CA PRO A 951 93.51 30.88 6.18
C PRO A 951 93.20 31.42 7.59
N ASN A 952 93.86 30.88 8.62
CA ASN A 952 93.76 31.38 9.99
C ASN A 952 95.03 32.16 10.34
N ARG A 953 95.45 33.12 9.51
CA ARG A 953 96.58 33.98 9.82
C ARG A 953 96.11 35.21 10.58
N ASP A 954 96.81 35.46 11.67
CA ASP A 954 96.61 36.50 12.67
C ASP A 954 98.05 36.74 13.20
N THR A 955 98.77 37.65 12.52
CA THR A 955 100.23 37.76 12.61
C THR A 955 100.69 38.38 13.94
N ASP A 956 99.96 39.36 14.48
CA ASP A 956 100.23 39.97 15.80
C ASP A 956 99.55 39.23 16.98
N GLY A 957 98.42 38.56 16.76
CA GLY A 957 97.63 37.85 17.77
C GLY A 957 96.49 38.65 18.41
N ASP A 958 96.03 39.75 17.80
CA ASP A 958 94.89 40.59 18.19
C ASP A 958 93.54 39.84 18.07
N GLY A 959 93.39 39.05 17.01
CA GLY A 959 92.20 38.26 16.69
C GLY A 959 91.37 38.77 15.50
N ILE A 960 91.84 39.80 14.79
CA ILE A 960 91.52 40.07 13.39
C ILE A 960 92.42 39.15 12.53
N LEU A 961 92.01 38.84 11.29
CA LEU A 961 92.83 38.05 10.36
C LEU A 961 93.67 38.98 9.49
N ASP A 962 94.86 38.55 9.05
CA ASP A 962 95.77 39.37 8.21
C ASP A 962 95.12 39.92 6.92
N SER A 963 94.01 39.35 6.43
CA SER A 963 93.29 39.86 5.26
C SER A 963 92.11 40.80 5.57
N LEU A 964 91.95 41.13 6.84
CA LEU A 964 90.92 42.02 7.38
C LEU A 964 91.56 43.11 8.28
N ASP A 965 92.89 43.23 8.26
CA ASP A 965 93.72 44.01 9.17
C ASP A 965 94.67 44.95 8.39
N LEU A 966 94.45 46.25 8.53
CA LEU A 966 95.21 47.29 7.83
C LEU A 966 96.62 47.56 8.40
N ASP A 967 97.05 46.80 9.42
CA ASP A 967 98.33 46.91 10.18
C ASP A 967 98.68 45.49 10.73
N SER A 968 98.88 44.50 9.84
CA SER A 968 98.89 43.04 10.11
C SER A 968 99.86 42.57 11.21
N ASP A 969 100.97 43.26 11.44
CA ASP A 969 101.89 42.97 12.56
C ASP A 969 101.84 44.02 13.69
N ASN A 970 101.02 45.06 13.50
CA ASN A 970 100.63 46.07 14.46
C ASN A 970 101.80 46.94 14.98
N ASP A 971 102.77 47.22 14.12
CA ASP A 971 103.89 48.11 14.36
C ASP A 971 103.50 49.62 14.30
N GLY A 972 102.40 49.96 13.62
CA GLY A 972 101.90 51.32 13.41
C GLY A 972 102.18 51.93 12.03
N ILE A 973 102.61 51.12 11.06
CA ILE A 973 102.77 51.41 9.64
C ILE A 973 101.78 50.49 8.90
N THR A 974 100.90 51.07 8.10
CA THR A 974 99.82 50.32 7.42
C THR A 974 100.34 49.45 6.28
N ASP A 975 99.80 48.25 6.11
CA ASP A 975 100.16 47.26 5.09
C ASP A 975 100.28 47.85 3.68
N VAL A 976 99.32 48.69 3.27
CA VAL A 976 99.29 49.37 1.96
C VAL A 976 100.56 50.18 1.71
N VAL A 977 101.09 50.82 2.75
CA VAL A 977 102.33 51.58 2.66
C VAL A 977 103.48 50.59 2.48
N GLU A 978 103.55 49.55 3.28
CA GLU A 978 104.66 48.58 3.33
C GLU A 978 104.78 47.77 2.04
N ALA A 979 103.66 47.25 1.52
CA ALA A 979 103.54 46.65 0.19
C ALA A 979 103.98 47.58 -0.97
N GLY A 980 104.05 48.89 -0.74
CA GLY A 980 104.58 49.91 -1.65
C GLY A 980 103.51 50.74 -2.36
N GLY A 981 102.28 50.72 -1.84
CA GLY A 981 101.14 51.51 -2.27
C GLY A 981 101.20 52.98 -1.86
N ILE A 982 100.04 53.62 -1.83
CA ILE A 982 99.87 55.02 -1.48
C ILE A 982 98.67 55.15 -0.55
N ASP A 983 98.94 55.49 0.71
CA ASP A 983 97.98 56.11 1.62
C ASP A 983 98.46 57.54 1.93
N ALA A 984 97.70 58.55 1.49
CA ALA A 984 97.96 59.95 1.79
C ALA A 984 97.09 60.53 2.93
N ASN A 985 96.15 59.72 3.42
CA ASN A 985 95.13 60.05 4.42
C ASN A 985 95.61 59.64 5.81
N GLY A 986 96.26 58.47 5.91
CA GLY A 986 96.54 57.73 7.13
C GLY A 986 95.43 56.78 7.54
N ASP A 987 94.58 56.29 6.63
CA ASP A 987 93.46 55.40 6.96
C ASP A 987 93.63 53.95 6.49
N GLY A 988 94.83 53.55 6.06
CA GLY A 988 95.17 52.16 5.71
C GLY A 988 94.64 51.67 4.36
N ILE A 989 93.63 52.35 3.81
CA ILE A 989 92.95 51.97 2.56
C ILE A 989 93.65 52.62 1.34
N ILE A 990 93.62 51.95 0.19
CA ILE A 990 94.29 52.42 -1.03
C ILE A 990 93.70 53.73 -1.59
N ASP A 991 94.56 54.74 -1.74
CA ASP A 991 94.16 56.10 -2.09
C ASP A 991 93.60 56.21 -3.53
N ASN A 992 92.37 56.72 -3.66
CA ASN A 992 91.58 56.85 -4.89
C ASN A 992 90.95 55.53 -5.40
N PHE A 993 90.50 54.66 -4.48
CA PHE A 993 89.71 53.47 -4.78
C PHE A 993 88.64 53.67 -5.88
N SER A 994 88.53 52.65 -6.73
CA SER A 994 87.66 52.56 -7.89
C SER A 994 87.71 51.12 -8.37
N ASP A 995 86.62 50.37 -8.23
CA ASP A 995 86.46 49.09 -8.90
C ASP A 995 85.52 49.25 -10.11
N SER A 996 86.02 48.93 -11.31
CA SER A 996 85.25 48.92 -12.56
C SER A 996 84.67 47.54 -12.93
N ASN A 997 85.08 46.48 -12.24
CA ASN A 997 84.73 45.09 -12.46
C ASN A 997 83.54 44.68 -11.57
N GLY A 998 83.59 45.00 -10.28
CA GLY A 998 82.78 44.38 -9.22
C GLY A 998 83.45 43.11 -8.68
N ASN A 999 84.74 43.15 -8.34
CA ASN A 999 85.52 42.03 -7.78
C ASN A 999 86.42 42.44 -6.60
N GLY A 1000 86.08 43.54 -5.91
CA GLY A 1000 86.80 44.02 -4.73
C GLY A 1000 88.04 44.84 -5.08
N LEU A 1001 89.07 44.15 -5.58
CA LEU A 1001 90.41 44.70 -5.84
C LEU A 1001 90.41 45.98 -6.71
N ALA A 1002 91.04 47.04 -6.19
CA ALA A 1002 91.04 48.36 -6.83
C ALA A 1002 91.66 48.41 -8.26
N ASP A 1003 91.02 49.15 -9.19
CA ASP A 1003 91.44 49.39 -10.61
C ASP A 1003 92.93 49.77 -10.78
N SER A 1004 93.54 50.33 -9.74
CA SER A 1004 94.92 50.81 -9.75
C SER A 1004 95.96 49.69 -9.57
N VAL A 1005 95.61 48.64 -8.84
CA VAL A 1005 96.44 47.46 -8.58
C VAL A 1005 95.98 46.25 -9.42
N ASP A 1006 94.69 46.12 -9.71
CA ASP A 1006 94.11 45.00 -10.47
C ASP A 1006 94.65 44.84 -11.92
N PRO A 1007 95.30 43.70 -12.25
CA PRO A 1007 95.69 43.37 -13.62
C PRO A 1007 94.52 43.22 -14.63
N ALA A 1008 93.31 42.89 -14.20
CA ALA A 1008 92.15 42.65 -15.07
C ALA A 1008 91.52 43.96 -15.59
N ALA A 1009 91.36 44.96 -14.74
CA ALA A 1009 91.05 46.36 -15.05
C ALA A 1009 92.20 47.07 -15.76
N GLY A 1010 93.44 46.61 -15.51
CA GLY A 1010 94.65 47.04 -16.22
C GLY A 1010 95.58 47.96 -15.40
N GLY A 1011 95.46 47.90 -14.09
CA GLY A 1011 96.38 48.44 -13.09
C GLY A 1011 97.72 47.70 -13.04
N THR A 1012 98.39 47.74 -11.90
CA THR A 1012 99.66 47.03 -11.66
C THR A 1012 99.78 46.70 -10.17
N PRO A 1013 99.90 45.42 -9.78
CA PRO A 1013 99.96 45.01 -8.38
C PRO A 1013 101.08 45.70 -7.60
N LEU A 1014 100.90 45.78 -6.28
CA LEU A 1014 101.89 46.30 -5.36
C LEU A 1014 103.21 45.51 -5.43
N SER A 1015 104.28 46.13 -4.94
CA SER A 1015 105.62 45.55 -5.02
C SER A 1015 105.80 44.32 -4.13
N LEU A 1016 105.08 44.29 -3.00
CA LEU A 1016 105.20 43.31 -1.93
C LEU A 1016 106.68 43.04 -1.59
N PRO A 1017 107.34 43.95 -0.86
CA PRO A 1017 108.73 43.78 -0.42
C PRO A 1017 108.98 42.53 0.45
N ASP A 1018 110.26 42.30 0.72
CA ASP A 1018 110.86 41.23 1.54
C ASP A 1018 112.32 41.72 1.70
N THR A 1019 112.50 42.70 2.59
CA THR A 1019 113.65 43.62 2.57
C THR A 1019 114.95 42.96 3.04
N ASP A 1020 114.93 42.13 4.08
CA ASP A 1020 116.09 41.33 4.51
C ASP A 1020 116.29 40.02 3.68
N GLY A 1021 115.22 39.49 3.08
CA GLY A 1021 115.22 38.26 2.28
C GLY A 1021 115.03 36.96 3.07
N ASP A 1022 114.46 36.97 4.27
CA ASP A 1022 114.17 35.77 5.07
C ASP A 1022 112.90 35.01 4.60
N GLY A 1023 111.97 35.72 3.95
CA GLY A 1023 110.74 35.18 3.36
C GLY A 1023 109.45 35.51 4.09
N ILE A 1024 109.48 36.34 5.13
CA ILE A 1024 108.33 37.15 5.58
C ILE A 1024 108.20 38.37 4.63
N ARG A 1025 107.05 39.04 4.64
CA ARG A 1025 106.82 40.30 3.90
C ARG A 1025 106.98 41.46 4.86
N ASP A 1026 107.44 42.62 4.38
CA ASP A 1026 107.63 43.80 5.24
C ASP A 1026 106.35 44.12 6.06
N PHE A 1027 105.16 44.07 5.45
CA PHE A 1027 103.84 44.23 6.11
C PHE A 1027 103.47 43.17 7.17
N GLN A 1028 104.38 42.24 7.47
CA GLN A 1028 104.21 41.13 8.42
C GLN A 1028 105.49 40.88 9.23
N ASP A 1029 106.49 41.77 9.17
CA ASP A 1029 107.81 41.61 9.80
C ASP A 1029 108.26 42.83 10.61
N LEU A 1030 108.12 42.70 11.93
CA LEU A 1030 108.46 43.68 12.97
C LEU A 1030 109.92 44.23 12.96
N ASP A 1031 110.80 43.81 12.05
CA ASP A 1031 112.23 44.20 11.90
C ASP A 1031 112.66 43.96 10.41
N SER A 1032 112.02 44.63 9.44
CA SER A 1032 112.08 44.35 7.98
C SER A 1032 113.47 44.31 7.34
N ASP A 1033 114.46 45.03 7.89
CA ASP A 1033 115.87 45.01 7.46
C ASP A 1033 116.78 44.11 8.34
N ASN A 1034 116.26 43.65 9.48
CA ASN A 1034 116.89 42.78 10.47
C ASN A 1034 118.20 43.37 11.10
N ASP A 1035 118.29 44.70 11.22
CA ASP A 1035 119.32 45.46 11.97
C ASP A 1035 119.24 45.19 13.48
N GLY A 1036 118.03 44.94 13.99
CA GLY A 1036 117.74 44.78 15.41
C GLY A 1036 117.19 46.05 16.08
N ILE A 1037 116.58 46.94 15.30
CA ILE A 1037 115.68 48.01 15.74
C ILE A 1037 114.37 47.75 14.98
N THR A 1038 113.27 47.61 15.71
CA THR A 1038 111.97 47.29 15.09
C THR A 1038 111.38 48.47 14.35
N ASP A 1039 110.59 48.18 13.33
CA ASP A 1039 110.08 49.14 12.34
C ASP A 1039 109.27 50.26 13.03
N ALA A 1040 108.46 49.89 14.03
CA ALA A 1040 107.70 50.80 14.88
C ALA A 1040 108.58 51.85 15.58
N VAL A 1041 109.83 51.49 15.91
CA VAL A 1041 110.80 52.37 16.55
C VAL A 1041 111.54 53.23 15.53
N GLU A 1042 111.77 52.73 14.32
CA GLU A 1042 112.40 53.40 13.18
C GLU A 1042 111.49 54.50 12.62
N ALA A 1043 110.22 54.16 12.37
CA ALA A 1043 109.13 55.09 12.03
C ALA A 1043 108.78 56.04 13.20
N GLY A 1044 109.26 55.74 14.41
CA GLY A 1044 109.26 56.67 15.55
C GLY A 1044 107.99 56.65 16.40
N GLY A 1045 107.26 55.52 16.36
CA GLY A 1045 106.24 55.12 17.31
C GLY A 1045 106.78 54.90 18.73
N ILE A 1046 106.01 54.19 19.54
CA ILE A 1046 106.36 53.89 20.93
C ILE A 1046 106.31 52.39 21.11
N ASP A 1047 107.46 51.74 21.21
CA ASP A 1047 107.62 50.42 21.83
C ASP A 1047 108.49 50.58 23.09
N ALA A 1048 107.90 50.37 24.28
CA ALA A 1048 108.62 50.41 25.56
C ALA A 1048 108.97 49.01 26.10
N ASN A 1049 108.49 47.95 25.44
CA ASN A 1049 108.61 46.55 25.79
C ASN A 1049 109.86 45.95 25.14
N GLY A 1050 110.12 46.35 23.88
CA GLY A 1050 111.02 45.70 22.94
C GLY A 1050 110.39 44.46 22.31
N ASP A 1051 109.12 44.51 21.91
CA ASP A 1051 108.41 43.43 21.21
C ASP A 1051 107.85 43.80 19.82
N GLY A 1052 108.20 44.96 19.27
CA GLY A 1052 107.88 45.35 17.88
C GLY A 1052 106.56 46.10 17.77
N ILE A 1053 105.51 45.55 18.36
CA ILE A 1053 104.14 46.07 18.35
C ILE A 1053 104.00 47.44 19.06
N ILE A 1054 103.10 48.29 18.58
CA ILE A 1054 102.88 49.63 19.13
C ILE A 1054 102.23 49.64 20.53
N ASP A 1055 102.89 50.31 21.47
CA ASP A 1055 102.57 50.31 22.90
C ASP A 1055 101.27 51.09 23.19
N ASN A 1056 100.33 50.46 23.89
CA ASN A 1056 98.97 50.95 24.18
C ASN A 1056 98.01 50.92 22.96
N PHE A 1057 98.13 49.90 22.11
CA PHE A 1057 97.13 49.55 21.09
C PHE A 1057 95.69 49.73 21.60
N SER A 1058 94.87 50.32 20.72
CA SER A 1058 93.49 50.68 20.94
C SER A 1058 92.88 50.85 19.56
N ASP A 1059 92.08 49.88 19.15
CA ASP A 1059 91.21 50.00 18.00
C ASP A 1059 89.76 50.21 18.52
N SER A 1060 89.13 51.29 18.06
CA SER A 1060 87.76 51.67 18.43
C SER A 1060 86.72 51.24 17.41
N ASN A 1061 87.12 50.80 16.22
CA ASN A 1061 86.27 50.49 15.07
C ASN A 1061 86.33 49.02 14.63
N GLY A 1062 87.43 48.31 14.87
CA GLY A 1062 87.59 46.89 14.54
C GLY A 1062 88.19 46.67 13.14
N ASN A 1063 89.19 47.45 12.74
CA ASN A 1063 89.85 47.40 11.43
C ASN A 1063 91.38 47.25 11.51
N GLY A 1064 91.90 46.76 12.65
CA GLY A 1064 93.32 46.45 12.83
C GLY A 1064 94.19 47.67 13.14
N LEU A 1065 93.99 48.78 12.41
CA LEU A 1065 94.77 50.01 12.55
C LEU A 1065 94.53 50.74 13.89
N ALA A 1066 95.61 51.02 14.63
CA ALA A 1066 95.51 51.65 15.94
C ALA A 1066 94.98 53.12 15.89
N ASP A 1067 94.05 53.47 16.80
CA ASP A 1067 93.49 54.82 17.11
C ASP A 1067 94.56 55.94 17.22
N SER A 1068 95.83 55.56 17.44
CA SER A 1068 96.95 56.45 17.70
C SER A 1068 97.71 56.91 16.45
N VAL A 1069 97.60 56.15 15.35
CA VAL A 1069 98.22 56.43 14.04
C VAL A 1069 97.18 56.76 12.96
N GLU A 1070 95.92 56.33 13.12
CA GLU A 1070 94.79 56.66 12.23
C GLU A 1070 94.70 58.18 11.93
N GLY A 1071 94.68 58.53 10.64
CA GLY A 1071 94.65 59.89 10.11
C GLY A 1071 95.89 60.74 10.41
N SER A 1072 96.96 60.16 10.95
CA SER A 1072 98.24 60.82 11.28
C SER A 1072 99.37 59.78 11.38
N PRO A 1073 99.68 59.08 10.27
CA PRO A 1073 100.50 57.87 10.27
C PRO A 1073 101.94 58.18 10.67
N LEU A 1074 102.65 57.15 11.12
CA LEU A 1074 104.06 57.28 11.45
C LEU A 1074 104.85 57.77 10.22
N PRO A 1075 105.84 58.66 10.39
CA PRO A 1075 106.70 59.02 9.28
C PRO A 1075 107.51 57.80 8.85
N VAL A 1076 107.39 57.40 7.59
CA VAL A 1076 108.24 56.38 6.96
C VAL A 1076 109.49 57.04 6.34
N PRO A 1077 110.65 57.06 7.04
CA PRO A 1077 111.83 57.76 6.53
C PRO A 1077 112.58 56.92 5.47
N ASP A 1078 113.06 57.61 4.44
CA ASP A 1078 114.15 57.17 3.56
C ASP A 1078 115.24 58.23 3.73
N THR A 1079 116.17 58.00 4.67
CA THR A 1079 117.20 58.97 5.07
C THR A 1079 118.32 59.08 4.03
N ASP A 1080 118.52 58.02 3.25
CA ASP A 1080 119.59 57.84 2.26
C ASP A 1080 119.20 58.42 0.88
N GLY A 1081 117.93 58.28 0.50
CA GLY A 1081 117.30 58.75 -0.72
C GLY A 1081 117.41 57.79 -1.89
N ASP A 1082 117.57 56.48 -1.64
CA ASP A 1082 117.70 55.46 -2.70
C ASP A 1082 116.38 54.81 -3.12
N GLY A 1083 115.32 54.98 -2.31
CA GLY A 1083 113.96 54.50 -2.57
C GLY A 1083 113.61 53.19 -1.87
N ILE A 1084 114.48 52.66 -1.02
CA ILE A 1084 114.15 51.73 0.07
C ILE A 1084 113.89 52.57 1.33
N ARG A 1085 113.10 52.08 2.28
CA ARG A 1085 112.89 52.78 3.56
C ARG A 1085 114.07 52.53 4.49
N ASP A 1086 114.13 53.24 5.61
CA ASP A 1086 115.20 53.04 6.60
C ASP A 1086 114.99 51.74 7.42
N PHE A 1087 113.75 51.23 7.42
CA PHE A 1087 113.34 49.87 7.74
C PHE A 1087 113.16 49.07 6.42
#